data_AF-A0A8T1EVV2-F1
#
_entry.id   AF-A0A8T1EVV2-F1
#
_cell.length_a   1.000
_cell.length_b   1.000
_cell.length_c   1.000
_cell.angle_alpha   90.00
_cell.angle_beta   90.00
_cell.angle_gamma   90.00
#
_symmetry.space_group_name_H-M   'P 1'
#
loop_
_entity.id
_entity.type
_entity.pdbx_description
1 polymer ?
#
loop_
_entity_poly.entity_id
_entity_poly.type
_entity_poly.pdbx_seq_one_letter_code
_entity_poly.pdbx_strand_id
1 'polypeptide(L)'
;MRRSSVNNAILVDEQGTALESHEQQTYAVAACGPDGRILLEFAEDTTDIQQSTHTADTNRRTQTQQLVGNGDISTPSAAAVNRTSMQRPPVMRICIIIVGTRGDVQPFLAIAQRLQQDGHRVRLATHAVYRDFVMSQGVEFYPLGGDPKELAAYMVKTGGHLIPTKIETLTKDVPRNKEMIKEIVNSTWPAVSAPDPDGGGPDVPGKPFQAQAIIANPVSYGHIHVAERLGVPLHIMFPQPWVPTTAFPHPLANMPYTDELKKANYLSYKMVDLLMWQGTEGLINEFRTKVLKLRKIRNGDGGRDLLLDLHIPHAFMWSPELVPKPADWGDIYDVIGTVTLSGGSNSSYTPSPELETFLGRDGGPIFVGFGSMVLADPLATTKMIIEAAQKARARVLIQSSWSDMAGDIDIPDNVFFIGNCPHDWLMPRVCAVVHHGGAGTTAAGLLAGKPTFIVPFFGDQPFWGQAVVKTGVGVRPCPIAQLTTERLREAFVGLMDPALRARALDLRDVMRREDGADEAVRSFYRHLPTQEMFCDLDHERIATRWSVRDRLKLCERCAFIVSERPENAGKKMVSYHCVDYTARGPDSTLAGASSGTGAFFHEFAGAYTSLVREPVKGFSKNGVAGGALGTLKGVGFFLVRPTLGLVQFTDRVVTGHINAHREEGEQKHSSMLDRRFMSAIGVQRGLANSHTPLTEVNCVDNVIFASQKKRKKMLHSINDEVGKYRSRYQAVLDLRKDHNVTFQ
;
A
#
# COMPACT_ATOMS: atom_id res chain seq x y z
N MET A 1 -34.91 9.83 63.88
CA MET A 1 -34.35 10.75 64.90
C MET A 1 -32.90 10.38 65.16
N ARG A 2 -32.05 11.40 65.33
CA ARG A 2 -30.62 11.32 65.68
C ARG A 2 -30.36 10.52 66.97
N ARG A 3 -29.13 9.98 67.08
CA ARG A 3 -28.14 10.03 68.20
C ARG A 3 -27.37 8.70 68.24
N SER A 4 -26.05 8.59 68.04
CA SER A 4 -24.87 9.21 68.70
C SER A 4 -24.65 8.75 70.14
N SER A 5 -23.54 8.02 70.41
CA SER A 5 -22.54 8.19 71.49
C SER A 5 -21.76 6.85 71.68
N VAL A 6 -20.44 6.74 71.45
CA VAL A 6 -19.25 7.27 72.21
C VAL A 6 -18.88 6.32 73.37
N ASN A 7 -17.69 5.68 73.44
CA ASN A 7 -16.47 6.25 74.05
C ASN A 7 -15.14 5.45 73.83
N ASN A 8 -14.05 6.23 73.86
CA ASN A 8 -12.59 5.98 73.84
C ASN A 8 -12.01 5.00 74.91
N ALA A 9 -10.85 4.35 74.63
CA ALA A 9 -9.50 4.77 75.08
C ALA A 9 -8.37 3.69 75.00
N ILE A 10 -7.27 4.04 74.31
CA ILE A 10 -5.80 3.86 74.55
C ILE A 10 -5.23 2.57 75.19
N LEU A 11 -4.26 1.94 74.51
CA LEU A 11 -2.98 1.49 75.10
C LEU A 11 -1.84 1.69 74.07
N VAL A 12 -0.75 2.31 74.52
CA VAL A 12 0.55 2.44 73.82
C VAL A 12 1.55 1.57 74.56
N ASP A 13 2.39 0.87 73.83
CA ASP A 13 3.60 0.18 74.30
C ASP A 13 4.81 0.86 73.63
N GLU A 14 5.78 1.25 74.46
CA GLU A 14 7.08 1.81 74.10
C GLU A 14 8.09 0.70 73.79
N GLN A 15 8.17 0.28 72.52
CA GLN A 15 9.40 -0.12 71.80
C GLN A 15 9.00 -0.89 70.53
N GLY A 16 8.70 -0.15 69.45
CA GLY A 16 8.38 -0.75 68.17
C GLY A 16 9.58 -1.44 67.51
N THR A 17 9.53 -2.77 67.36
CA THR A 17 9.68 -3.50 66.08
C THR A 17 9.57 -5.01 66.30
N ALA A 18 8.78 -5.67 65.46
CA ALA A 18 8.56 -7.11 65.46
C ALA A 18 9.46 -7.81 64.42
N LEU A 19 10.22 -8.79 64.92
CA LEU A 19 10.55 -10.12 64.38
C LEU A 19 10.60 -10.33 62.85
N GLU A 20 11.81 -10.60 62.38
CA GLU A 20 12.10 -11.40 61.18
C GLU A 20 11.63 -12.85 61.38
N SER A 21 11.07 -13.44 60.33
CA SER A 21 11.12 -14.89 60.11
C SER A 21 11.45 -15.16 58.65
N HIS A 22 12.67 -15.64 58.42
CA HIS A 22 13.13 -16.24 57.17
C HIS A 22 12.32 -17.49 56.85
N GLU A 23 11.77 -17.60 55.64
CA GLU A 23 11.47 -18.90 55.02
C GLU A 23 11.86 -18.86 53.53
N GLN A 24 12.49 -19.96 53.11
CA GLN A 24 13.30 -20.15 51.91
C GLN A 24 12.54 -19.86 50.60
N GLN A 25 13.21 -19.17 49.66
CA GLN A 25 12.68 -18.86 48.33
C GLN A 25 13.00 -19.99 47.36
N THR A 26 12.00 -20.78 46.96
CA THR A 26 12.09 -21.57 45.73
C THR A 26 11.81 -20.65 44.54
N TYR A 27 12.81 -20.36 43.72
CA TYR A 27 12.63 -19.58 42.49
C TYR A 27 12.19 -20.50 41.35
N ALA A 28 11.01 -20.21 40.79
CA ALA A 28 10.61 -20.69 39.47
C ALA A 28 10.83 -19.56 38.47
N VAL A 29 11.79 -19.73 37.57
CA VAL A 29 11.97 -18.79 36.46
C VAL A 29 10.98 -19.19 35.36
N ALA A 30 9.91 -18.40 35.23
CA ALA A 30 9.00 -18.49 34.11
C ALA A 30 9.56 -17.65 32.96
N ALA A 31 10.28 -18.30 32.05
CA ALA A 31 10.69 -17.67 30.80
C ALA A 31 9.60 -17.88 29.76
N CYS A 32 9.09 -16.76 29.21
CA CYS A 32 8.24 -16.81 28.03
C CYS A 32 9.15 -17.05 26.83
N GLY A 33 9.04 -18.24 26.25
CA GLY A 33 9.73 -18.53 24.99
C GLY A 33 9.30 -17.54 23.91
N PRO A 34 10.14 -17.23 22.91
CA PRO A 34 9.79 -16.35 21.80
C PRO A 34 8.54 -16.79 20.99
N ASP A 35 8.05 -18.02 21.23
CA ASP A 35 6.87 -18.66 20.65
C ASP A 35 5.59 -18.50 21.50
N GLY A 36 5.69 -17.98 22.72
CA GLY A 36 4.55 -17.68 23.60
C GLY A 36 4.09 -18.83 24.50
N ARG A 37 4.83 -19.95 24.60
CA ARG A 37 4.61 -20.96 25.63
C ARG A 37 5.45 -20.65 26.88
N ILE A 38 4.91 -20.97 28.05
CA ILE A 38 5.57 -20.77 29.34
C ILE A 38 6.20 -22.10 29.78
N LEU A 39 7.54 -22.14 29.85
CA LEU A 39 8.28 -23.26 30.45
C LEU A 39 8.60 -22.91 31.91
N LEU A 40 8.38 -23.87 32.80
CA LEU A 40 8.65 -23.76 34.23
C LEU A 40 9.78 -24.73 34.57
N GLU A 41 10.97 -24.20 34.86
CA GLU A 41 12.07 -24.95 35.45
C GLU A 41 12.26 -24.50 36.90
N PHE A 42 12.43 -25.49 37.79
CA PHE A 42 12.66 -25.28 39.21
C PHE A 42 14.12 -25.58 39.50
N ALA A 43 14.85 -24.59 40.00
CA ALA A 43 16.22 -24.77 40.47
C ALA A 43 16.31 -24.30 41.92
N GLU A 44 16.79 -25.18 42.80
CA GLU A 44 17.08 -24.89 44.20
C GLU A 44 18.50 -24.30 44.32
N ASP A 45 18.57 -23.05 44.81
CA ASP A 45 19.58 -22.39 45.68
C ASP A 45 21.11 -22.49 45.34
N THR A 46 21.95 -21.43 45.38
CA THR A 46 22.24 -20.43 46.44
C THR A 46 23.25 -19.35 45.96
N THR A 47 23.37 -18.24 46.74
CA THR A 47 24.55 -17.34 47.02
C THR A 47 24.59 -15.86 46.54
N ASP A 48 24.44 -14.97 47.55
CA ASP A 48 25.19 -13.77 47.98
C ASP A 48 25.55 -12.58 47.08
N ILE A 49 25.21 -11.38 47.59
CA ILE A 49 25.59 -10.05 47.11
C ILE A 49 26.76 -9.51 47.95
N GLN A 50 27.84 -9.06 47.31
CA GLN A 50 28.81 -8.12 47.87
C GLN A 50 28.87 -6.78 47.09
N GLN A 51 29.15 -5.73 47.87
CA GLN A 51 29.12 -4.30 47.60
C GLN A 51 30.04 -3.81 46.46
N SER A 52 29.65 -2.70 45.79
CA SER A 52 30.61 -1.62 45.47
C SER A 52 29.92 -0.27 45.22
N THR A 53 30.50 0.75 45.84
CA THR A 53 30.22 2.20 45.83
C THR A 53 30.66 2.88 44.54
N HIS A 54 30.03 3.99 44.12
CA HIS A 54 30.72 5.26 43.77
C HIS A 54 29.77 6.43 43.40
N THR A 55 29.79 7.44 44.28
CA THR A 55 29.74 8.91 44.10
C THR A 55 29.17 9.57 42.83
N ALA A 56 28.20 10.46 43.06
CA ALA A 56 27.73 11.50 42.16
C ALA A 56 28.73 12.67 42.08
N ASP A 57 28.82 13.32 40.91
CA ASP A 57 29.29 14.71 40.86
C ASP A 57 28.59 15.62 39.85
N THR A 58 28.31 16.78 40.40
CA THR A 58 27.73 18.04 39.97
C THR A 58 28.41 18.65 38.73
N ASN A 59 27.65 19.18 37.77
CA ASN A 59 27.88 20.52 37.20
C ASN A 59 26.86 20.94 36.13
N ARG A 60 26.04 21.94 36.49
CA ARG A 60 25.21 22.73 35.58
C ARG A 60 25.25 24.17 36.08
N ARG A 61 25.91 25.07 35.33
CA ARG A 61 25.70 26.53 35.23
C ARG A 61 27.01 27.26 34.96
N THR A 62 27.22 27.67 33.70
CA THR A 62 27.68 29.02 33.31
C THR A 62 27.79 29.10 31.80
N GLN A 63 26.92 29.90 31.17
CA GLN A 63 27.28 30.89 30.15
C GLN A 63 25.98 31.41 29.51
N THR A 64 25.50 32.52 30.04
CA THR A 64 24.62 33.45 29.35
C THR A 64 25.16 34.83 29.67
N GLN A 65 25.85 35.45 28.72
CA GLN A 65 25.96 36.91 28.57
C GLN A 65 26.81 37.26 27.34
N GLN A 66 26.40 38.33 26.65
CA GLN A 66 26.96 38.95 25.44
C GLN A 66 26.52 38.24 24.14
N LEU A 67 25.73 38.83 23.22
CA LEU A 67 25.67 40.21 22.75
C LEU A 67 24.22 40.64 22.43
N VAL A 68 23.88 41.88 22.79
CA VAL A 68 22.74 42.64 22.28
C VAL A 68 23.26 43.59 21.20
N GLY A 69 22.70 43.53 20.00
CA GLY A 69 22.92 44.50 18.92
C GLY A 69 21.58 44.76 18.22
N ASN A 70 21.14 46.02 18.22
CA ASN A 70 19.93 46.52 17.57
C ASN A 70 20.03 46.43 16.05
N GLY A 71 18.96 45.98 15.39
CA GLY A 71 18.77 46.09 13.94
C GLY A 71 17.53 45.33 13.44
N ASP A 72 16.50 46.10 13.08
CA ASP A 72 15.36 45.83 12.20
C ASP A 72 14.52 44.53 12.35
N ILE A 73 13.27 44.74 12.77
CA ILE A 73 12.18 43.76 12.72
C ILE A 73 11.76 43.60 11.25
N SER A 74 12.38 42.66 10.54
CA SER A 74 11.78 42.04 9.35
C SER A 74 10.94 40.84 9.81
N THR A 75 9.63 40.90 9.54
CA THR A 75 8.70 39.77 9.69
C THR A 75 9.26 38.52 8.98
N PRO A 76 9.40 37.37 9.66
CA PRO A 76 9.78 36.14 8.99
C PRO A 76 8.67 35.73 8.02
N SER A 77 9.04 35.51 6.76
CA SER A 77 8.18 34.92 5.73
C SER A 77 7.49 33.65 6.23
N ALA A 78 6.20 33.51 5.90
CA ALA A 78 5.33 32.39 6.22
C ALA A 78 5.85 31.00 5.73
N ALA A 79 6.97 30.96 5.01
CA ALA A 79 7.60 29.74 4.54
C ALA A 79 8.47 29.00 5.58
N ALA A 80 8.77 29.59 6.74
CA ALA A 80 9.70 29.02 7.72
C ALA A 80 9.05 28.24 8.89
N VAL A 81 7.71 28.14 8.95
CA VAL A 81 6.99 27.58 10.12
C VAL A 81 6.49 26.13 9.95
N ASN A 82 6.52 25.52 8.76
CA ASN A 82 6.00 24.15 8.57
C ASN A 82 7.10 23.07 8.44
N ARG A 83 8.00 23.01 9.43
CA ARG A 83 8.64 21.74 9.82
C ARG A 83 8.04 21.29 11.15
N THR A 84 6.72 21.13 11.17
CA THR A 84 6.02 20.48 12.28
C THR A 84 6.61 19.08 12.46
N SER A 85 7.08 18.80 13.67
CA SER A 85 7.45 17.46 14.11
C SER A 85 6.31 16.51 13.78
N MET A 86 6.44 15.69 12.73
CA MET A 86 5.44 14.68 12.43
C MET A 86 5.30 13.80 13.68
N GLN A 87 4.11 13.83 14.27
CA GLN A 87 3.81 13.07 15.46
C GLN A 87 3.87 11.59 15.05
N ARG A 88 4.86 10.84 15.57
CA ARG A 88 4.98 9.42 15.26
C ARG A 88 3.67 8.71 15.63
N PRO A 89 3.09 7.89 14.73
CA PRO A 89 1.86 7.15 15.04
C PRO A 89 2.12 6.10 16.13
N PRO A 90 1.07 5.54 16.77
CA PRO A 90 1.26 4.42 17.68
C PRO A 90 1.93 3.24 16.96
N VAL A 91 2.59 2.36 17.71
CA VAL A 91 3.14 1.13 17.13
C VAL A 91 1.98 0.27 16.60
N MET A 92 2.18 -0.30 15.41
CA MET A 92 1.14 -0.93 14.59
C MET A 92 1.61 -2.29 14.08
N ARG A 93 0.62 -3.12 13.74
CA ARG A 93 0.77 -4.25 12.82
C ARG A 93 0.35 -3.82 11.42
N ILE A 94 1.31 -3.71 10.50
CA ILE A 94 1.08 -3.20 9.15
C ILE A 94 1.12 -4.37 8.17
N CYS A 95 0.08 -4.52 7.36
CA CYS A 95 0.08 -5.49 6.25
C CYS A 95 0.32 -4.75 4.94
N ILE A 96 1.35 -5.16 4.21
CA ILE A 96 1.67 -4.65 2.88
C ILE A 96 1.21 -5.69 1.85
N ILE A 97 0.20 -5.39 1.04
CA ILE A 97 -0.42 -6.33 0.09
C ILE A 97 0.00 -5.98 -1.33
N ILE A 98 0.87 -6.81 -1.93
CA ILE A 98 1.45 -6.56 -3.25
C ILE A 98 1.19 -7.73 -4.20
N VAL A 99 0.57 -7.42 -5.33
CA VAL A 99 0.40 -8.36 -6.45
C VAL A 99 1.25 -7.87 -7.62
N GLY A 100 2.09 -8.73 -8.16
CA GLY A 100 3.02 -8.34 -9.23
C GLY A 100 4.26 -9.21 -9.29
N THR A 101 5.22 -8.75 -10.08
CA THR A 101 6.51 -9.42 -10.27
C THR A 101 7.51 -9.01 -9.18
N ARG A 102 8.74 -9.54 -9.25
CA ARG A 102 9.82 -9.16 -8.33
C ARG A 102 10.07 -7.65 -8.31
N GLY A 103 9.94 -6.98 -9.46
CA GLY A 103 10.10 -5.53 -9.56
C GLY A 103 9.04 -4.75 -8.78
N ASP A 104 7.85 -5.33 -8.60
CA ASP A 104 6.78 -4.75 -7.78
C ASP A 104 7.00 -5.05 -6.29
N VAL A 105 7.53 -6.21 -5.93
CA VAL A 105 7.75 -6.63 -4.53
C VAL A 105 8.93 -5.93 -3.88
N GLN A 106 10.04 -5.78 -4.60
CA GLN A 106 11.31 -5.29 -4.04
C GLN A 106 11.24 -3.89 -3.41
N PRO A 107 10.58 -2.87 -4.00
CA PRO A 107 10.38 -1.57 -3.36
C PRO A 107 9.72 -1.66 -1.98
N PHE A 108 8.73 -2.55 -1.84
CA PHE A 108 7.98 -2.69 -0.58
C PHE A 108 8.75 -3.39 0.52
N LEU A 109 9.82 -4.13 0.20
CA LEU A 109 10.76 -4.63 1.20
C LEU A 109 11.53 -3.47 1.84
N ALA A 110 11.94 -2.47 1.05
CA ALA A 110 12.62 -1.29 1.58
C ALA A 110 11.69 -0.48 2.50
N ILE A 111 10.43 -0.31 2.09
CA ILE A 111 9.39 0.33 2.90
C ILE A 111 9.12 -0.47 4.19
N ALA A 112 9.04 -1.81 4.10
CA ALA A 112 8.83 -2.67 5.25
C ALA A 112 9.97 -2.57 6.27
N GLN A 113 11.21 -2.62 5.81
CA GLN A 113 12.40 -2.46 6.67
C GLN A 113 12.43 -1.09 7.33
N ARG A 114 12.10 -0.03 6.59
CA ARG A 114 12.02 1.33 7.14
C ARG A 114 10.92 1.45 8.21
N LEU A 115 9.75 0.85 8.01
CA LEU A 115 8.68 0.79 9.02
C LEU A 115 9.09 -0.04 10.25
N GLN A 116 9.83 -1.13 10.09
CA GLN A 116 10.35 -1.93 11.20
C GLN A 116 11.34 -1.13 12.07
N GLN A 117 12.12 -0.22 11.48
CA GLN A 117 13.01 0.68 12.24
C GLN A 117 12.24 1.62 13.19
N ASP A 118 10.99 1.97 12.86
CA ASP A 118 10.09 2.72 13.76
C ASP A 118 9.33 1.82 14.76
N GLY A 119 9.67 0.52 14.82
CA GLY A 119 9.15 -0.44 15.78
C GLY A 119 7.86 -1.16 15.35
N HIS A 120 7.37 -0.92 14.13
CA HIS A 120 6.18 -1.59 13.62
C HIS A 120 6.44 -3.09 13.35
N ARG A 121 5.43 -3.92 13.59
CA ARG A 121 5.43 -5.31 13.10
C ARG A 121 4.88 -5.31 11.68
N VAL A 122 5.72 -5.58 10.71
CA VAL A 122 5.36 -5.51 9.28
C VAL A 122 5.30 -6.90 8.68
N ARG A 123 4.23 -7.15 7.93
CA ARG A 123 4.07 -8.34 7.09
C ARG A 123 3.90 -7.91 5.65
N LEU A 124 4.60 -8.57 4.73
CA LEU A 124 4.44 -8.41 3.28
C LEU A 124 3.70 -9.64 2.73
N ALA A 125 2.48 -9.41 2.24
CA ALA A 125 1.66 -10.40 1.58
C ALA A 125 1.83 -10.29 0.05
N THR A 126 2.36 -11.33 -0.58
CA THR A 126 2.54 -11.40 -2.03
C THR A 126 2.53 -12.86 -2.51
N HIS A 127 2.79 -13.13 -3.79
CA HIS A 127 2.78 -14.46 -4.36
C HIS A 127 3.76 -15.41 -3.65
N ALA A 128 3.35 -16.67 -3.45
CA ALA A 128 4.10 -17.69 -2.72
C ALA A 128 5.55 -17.86 -3.20
N VAL A 129 5.81 -17.69 -4.50
CA VAL A 129 7.15 -17.78 -5.11
C VAL A 129 8.17 -16.78 -4.53
N TYR A 130 7.71 -15.71 -3.87
CA TYR A 130 8.60 -14.72 -3.25
C TYR A 130 8.80 -14.91 -1.74
N ARG A 131 8.27 -16.00 -1.14
CA ARG A 131 8.41 -16.27 0.31
C ARG A 131 9.87 -16.17 0.77
N ASP A 132 10.75 -16.96 0.16
CA ASP A 132 12.17 -17.01 0.55
C ASP A 132 12.87 -15.67 0.37
N PHE A 133 12.54 -14.97 -0.73
CA PHE A 133 13.08 -13.64 -0.98
C PHE A 133 12.68 -12.65 0.11
N VAL A 134 11.39 -12.60 0.48
CA VAL A 134 10.88 -11.71 1.53
C VAL A 134 11.46 -12.07 2.91
N MET A 135 11.44 -13.35 3.26
CA MET A 135 11.91 -13.81 4.57
C MET A 135 13.43 -13.65 4.74
N SER A 136 14.21 -13.79 3.66
CA SER A 136 15.66 -13.52 3.68
C SER A 136 16.01 -12.08 4.06
N GLN A 137 15.05 -11.15 3.90
CA GLN A 137 15.20 -9.74 4.25
C GLN A 137 14.68 -9.41 5.66
N GLY A 138 14.28 -10.41 6.46
CA GLY A 138 13.79 -10.23 7.82
C GLY A 138 12.36 -9.69 7.94
N VAL A 139 11.56 -9.80 6.88
CA VAL A 139 10.16 -9.33 6.83
C VAL A 139 9.21 -10.53 6.94
N GLU A 140 8.15 -10.42 7.76
CA GLU A 140 7.13 -11.48 7.86
C GLU A 140 6.39 -11.64 6.53
N PHE A 141 6.04 -12.87 6.16
CA PHE A 141 5.41 -13.19 4.88
C PHE A 141 3.95 -13.65 5.06
N TYR A 142 3.15 -13.53 3.99
CA TYR A 142 1.90 -14.27 3.84
C TYR A 142 1.63 -14.56 2.35
N PRO A 143 1.28 -15.80 1.95
CA PRO A 143 1.04 -16.14 0.55
C PRO A 143 -0.31 -15.61 0.05
N LEU A 144 -0.27 -14.73 -0.95
CA LEU A 144 -1.43 -14.41 -1.78
C LEU A 144 -1.63 -15.47 -2.87
N GLY A 145 -2.88 -15.62 -3.31
CA GLY A 145 -3.24 -16.47 -4.44
C GLY A 145 -2.78 -15.90 -5.80
N GLY A 146 -2.99 -16.67 -6.86
CA GLY A 146 -2.58 -16.34 -8.23
C GLY A 146 -1.07 -16.52 -8.48
N ASP A 147 -0.73 -16.84 -9.73
CA ASP A 147 0.66 -16.95 -10.22
C ASP A 147 1.06 -15.67 -10.99
N PRO A 148 2.13 -14.96 -10.57
CA PRO A 148 2.58 -13.74 -11.25
C PRO A 148 3.05 -13.98 -12.69
N LYS A 149 3.55 -15.18 -13.01
CA LYS A 149 3.95 -15.54 -14.37
C LYS A 149 2.74 -15.68 -15.29
N GLU A 150 1.68 -16.31 -14.82
CA GLU A 150 0.42 -16.42 -15.59
C GLU A 150 -0.21 -15.04 -15.82
N LEU A 151 -0.20 -14.15 -14.81
CA LEU A 151 -0.72 -12.78 -14.96
C LEU A 151 0.09 -12.00 -16.02
N ALA A 152 1.42 -12.07 -15.93
CA ALA A 152 2.29 -11.41 -16.89
C ALA A 152 2.10 -11.97 -18.31
N ALA A 153 2.02 -13.29 -18.45
CA ALA A 153 1.78 -13.96 -19.73
C ALA A 153 0.43 -13.54 -20.35
N TYR A 154 -0.63 -13.43 -19.54
CA TYR A 154 -1.93 -12.94 -19.99
C TYR A 154 -1.83 -11.50 -20.54
N MET A 155 -1.18 -10.59 -19.81
CA MET A 155 -1.00 -9.20 -20.24
C MET A 155 -0.20 -9.09 -21.54
N VAL A 156 0.82 -9.91 -21.70
CA VAL A 156 1.59 -9.98 -22.95
C VAL A 156 0.72 -10.50 -24.10
N LYS A 157 -0.07 -11.56 -23.87
CA LYS A 157 -0.95 -12.16 -24.89
C LYS A 157 -2.04 -11.21 -25.35
N THR A 158 -2.57 -10.35 -24.47
CA THR A 158 -3.57 -9.32 -24.80
C THR A 158 -2.94 -8.02 -25.32
N GLY A 159 -1.61 -7.89 -25.30
CA GLY A 159 -0.91 -6.64 -25.59
C GLY A 159 -1.35 -5.51 -24.66
N GLY A 160 -1.64 -5.82 -23.40
CA GLY A 160 -2.14 -4.88 -22.39
C GLY A 160 -3.57 -4.37 -22.58
N HIS A 161 -4.32 -4.87 -23.56
CA HIS A 161 -5.72 -4.49 -23.74
C HIS A 161 -6.60 -5.09 -22.63
N LEU A 162 -7.37 -4.23 -21.97
CA LEU A 162 -8.36 -4.64 -20.95
C LEU A 162 -9.46 -5.54 -21.54
N ILE A 163 -9.82 -5.32 -22.80
CA ILE A 163 -10.76 -6.15 -23.55
C ILE A 163 -9.97 -6.92 -24.60
N PRO A 164 -9.82 -8.24 -24.47
CA PRO A 164 -9.17 -9.05 -25.49
C PRO A 164 -9.92 -8.95 -26.82
N THR A 165 -9.19 -8.72 -27.90
CA THR A 165 -9.75 -8.61 -29.26
C THR A 165 -9.88 -9.96 -29.97
N LYS A 166 -9.15 -10.99 -29.50
CA LYS A 166 -9.13 -12.34 -30.08
C LYS A 166 -10.16 -13.25 -29.41
N ILE A 167 -10.99 -13.92 -30.23
CA ILE A 167 -12.05 -14.84 -29.77
C ILE A 167 -11.50 -15.98 -28.91
N GLU A 168 -10.34 -16.55 -29.27
CA GLU A 168 -9.70 -17.61 -28.50
C GLU A 168 -9.28 -17.15 -27.10
N THR A 169 -8.77 -15.91 -26.98
CA THR A 169 -8.43 -15.32 -25.68
C THR A 169 -9.66 -15.09 -24.81
N LEU A 170 -10.78 -14.68 -25.43
CA LEU A 170 -12.05 -14.50 -24.73
C LEU A 170 -12.64 -15.81 -24.19
N THR A 171 -12.44 -16.94 -24.88
CA THR A 171 -13.03 -18.23 -24.49
C THR A 171 -12.13 -19.07 -23.60
N LYS A 172 -10.80 -19.03 -23.79
CA LYS A 172 -9.85 -19.87 -23.05
C LYS A 172 -9.16 -19.14 -21.88
N ASP A 173 -8.71 -17.90 -22.09
CA ASP A 173 -7.83 -17.23 -21.12
C ASP A 173 -8.60 -16.36 -20.11
N VAL A 174 -9.70 -15.72 -20.53
CA VAL A 174 -10.51 -14.86 -19.65
C VAL A 174 -11.08 -15.60 -18.42
N PRO A 175 -11.61 -16.84 -18.54
CA PRO A 175 -12.07 -17.60 -17.37
C PRO A 175 -10.95 -17.83 -16.35
N ARG A 176 -9.78 -18.31 -16.80
CA ARG A 176 -8.61 -18.53 -15.94
C ARG A 176 -8.14 -17.25 -15.27
N ASN A 177 -8.03 -16.14 -16.03
CA ASN A 177 -7.66 -14.84 -15.46
C ASN A 177 -8.65 -14.37 -14.37
N LYS A 178 -9.96 -14.61 -14.55
CA LYS A 178 -10.96 -14.31 -13.52
C LYS A 178 -10.83 -15.18 -12.28
N GLU A 179 -10.49 -16.45 -12.44
CA GLU A 179 -10.20 -17.35 -11.32
C GLU A 179 -8.96 -16.90 -10.56
N MET A 180 -7.89 -16.50 -11.26
CA MET A 180 -6.69 -15.94 -10.63
C MET A 180 -7.00 -14.67 -9.82
N ILE A 181 -7.77 -13.73 -10.38
CA ILE A 181 -8.23 -12.54 -9.62
C ILE A 181 -9.04 -12.97 -8.40
N LYS A 182 -9.84 -14.05 -8.50
CA LYS A 182 -10.63 -14.57 -7.38
C LYS A 182 -9.74 -15.15 -6.29
N GLU A 183 -8.71 -15.91 -6.65
CA GLU A 183 -7.70 -16.44 -5.73
C GLU A 183 -6.99 -15.31 -4.99
N ILE A 184 -6.51 -14.29 -5.71
CA ILE A 184 -5.88 -13.10 -5.17
C ILE A 184 -6.81 -12.41 -4.17
N VAL A 185 -8.02 -12.02 -4.61
CA VAL A 185 -8.98 -11.29 -3.79
C VAL A 185 -9.34 -12.09 -2.52
N ASN A 186 -9.64 -13.39 -2.65
CA ASN A 186 -9.98 -14.23 -1.50
C ASN A 186 -8.82 -14.38 -0.51
N SER A 187 -7.57 -14.39 -0.99
CA SER A 187 -6.38 -14.48 -0.14
C SER A 187 -6.09 -13.19 0.64
N THR A 188 -6.63 -12.02 0.22
CA THR A 188 -6.39 -10.75 0.93
C THR A 188 -7.00 -10.71 2.33
N TRP A 189 -8.12 -11.40 2.58
CA TRP A 189 -8.75 -11.42 3.90
C TRP A 189 -7.90 -12.15 4.96
N PRO A 190 -7.50 -13.42 4.75
CA PRO A 190 -6.66 -14.09 5.74
C PRO A 190 -5.25 -13.45 5.80
N ALA A 191 -4.74 -12.84 4.73
CA ALA A 191 -3.47 -12.10 4.79
C ALA A 191 -3.45 -11.00 5.87
N VAL A 192 -4.58 -10.31 6.06
CA VAL A 192 -4.71 -9.24 7.06
C VAL A 192 -5.24 -9.71 8.42
N SER A 193 -5.66 -10.96 8.57
CA SER A 193 -6.41 -11.42 9.77
C SER A 193 -6.02 -12.79 10.35
N ALA A 194 -5.24 -13.59 9.61
CA ALA A 194 -4.84 -14.94 10.00
C ALA A 194 -3.32 -15.04 10.22
N PRO A 195 -2.84 -16.03 11.00
CA PRO A 195 -1.42 -16.41 10.97
C PRO A 195 -1.01 -16.85 9.55
N ASP A 196 0.28 -16.68 9.22
CA ASP A 196 0.83 -17.28 7.99
C ASP A 196 0.72 -18.81 8.10
N PRO A 197 0.08 -19.52 7.15
CA PRO A 197 -0.07 -20.97 7.22
C PRO A 197 1.25 -21.74 7.37
N ASP A 198 2.35 -21.21 6.83
CA ASP A 198 3.68 -21.84 6.91
C ASP A 198 4.70 -20.97 7.66
N GLY A 199 4.24 -20.05 8.51
CA GLY A 199 5.12 -19.08 9.17
C GLY A 199 6.08 -19.70 10.20
N GLY A 200 5.81 -20.91 10.67
CA GLY A 200 6.70 -21.71 11.52
C GLY A 200 7.45 -22.81 10.76
N GLY A 201 7.34 -22.86 9.43
CA GLY A 201 7.78 -23.96 8.57
C GLY A 201 6.61 -24.58 7.80
N PRO A 202 6.87 -25.52 6.87
CA PRO A 202 5.82 -26.16 6.07
C PRO A 202 4.71 -26.75 6.96
N ASP A 203 3.46 -26.36 6.69
CA ASP A 203 2.26 -26.78 7.44
C ASP A 203 2.26 -26.40 8.94
N VAL A 204 3.13 -25.47 9.36
CA VAL A 204 3.19 -24.96 10.73
C VAL A 204 2.78 -23.49 10.74
N PRO A 205 1.58 -23.16 11.30
CA PRO A 205 1.12 -21.79 11.36
C PRO A 205 2.07 -20.89 12.15
N GLY A 206 2.34 -19.71 11.60
CA GLY A 206 3.10 -18.66 12.26
C GLY A 206 2.32 -17.96 13.36
N LYS A 207 2.90 -16.88 13.89
CA LYS A 207 2.28 -16.09 14.95
C LYS A 207 0.96 -15.44 14.49
N PRO A 208 -0.07 -15.35 15.36
CA PRO A 208 -1.31 -14.64 15.06
C PRO A 208 -1.04 -13.22 14.56
N PHE A 209 -1.82 -12.76 13.59
CA PHE A 209 -1.64 -11.45 12.99
C PHE A 209 -3.00 -10.84 12.64
N GLN A 210 -3.17 -9.56 12.97
CA GLN A 210 -4.32 -8.77 12.58
C GLN A 210 -3.85 -7.37 12.24
N ALA A 211 -4.05 -6.95 10.99
CA ALA A 211 -3.61 -5.67 10.50
C ALA A 211 -4.32 -4.52 11.22
N GLN A 212 -3.58 -3.46 11.47
CA GLN A 212 -4.02 -2.20 12.07
C GLN A 212 -3.85 -1.02 11.10
N ALA A 213 -3.16 -1.26 9.99
CA ALA A 213 -3.11 -0.41 8.81
C ALA A 213 -2.67 -1.26 7.61
N ILE A 214 -3.00 -0.79 6.40
CA ILE A 214 -2.71 -1.50 5.15
C ILE A 214 -2.00 -0.56 4.17
N ILE A 215 -0.93 -1.05 3.56
CA ILE A 215 -0.34 -0.48 2.35
C ILE A 215 -0.60 -1.47 1.23
N ALA A 216 -1.02 -1.03 0.05
CA ALA A 216 -1.29 -1.95 -1.06
C ALA A 216 -1.01 -1.31 -2.42
N ASN A 217 -0.88 -2.14 -3.44
CA ASN A 217 -0.99 -1.70 -4.83
C ASN A 217 -2.41 -1.96 -5.38
N PRO A 218 -2.88 -1.17 -6.36
CA PRO A 218 -4.29 -1.21 -6.77
C PRO A 218 -4.69 -2.50 -7.50
N VAL A 219 -3.72 -3.19 -8.10
CA VAL A 219 -3.93 -4.46 -8.82
C VAL A 219 -4.23 -5.65 -7.89
N SER A 220 -4.20 -5.45 -6.56
CA SER A 220 -4.62 -6.49 -5.61
C SER A 220 -6.15 -6.62 -5.46
N TYR A 221 -6.93 -5.60 -5.86
CA TYR A 221 -8.41 -5.51 -5.85
C TYR A 221 -9.14 -5.72 -4.50
N GLY A 222 -8.60 -6.53 -3.57
CA GLY A 222 -9.20 -6.84 -2.28
C GLY A 222 -8.93 -5.79 -1.20
N HIS A 223 -7.89 -4.97 -1.37
CA HIS A 223 -7.34 -4.04 -0.38
C HIS A 223 -8.39 -3.18 0.33
N ILE A 224 -9.24 -2.45 -0.41
CA ILE A 224 -10.20 -1.50 0.17
C ILE A 224 -11.34 -2.22 0.90
N HIS A 225 -11.68 -3.43 0.46
CA HIS A 225 -12.78 -4.20 1.05
C HIS A 225 -12.34 -4.84 2.37
N VAL A 226 -11.11 -5.35 2.44
CA VAL A 226 -10.57 -5.86 3.70
C VAL A 226 -10.26 -4.72 4.68
N ALA A 227 -9.85 -3.54 4.19
CA ALA A 227 -9.71 -2.33 4.99
C ALA A 227 -11.06 -1.88 5.57
N GLU A 228 -12.13 -1.84 4.75
CA GLU A 228 -13.51 -1.58 5.20
C GLU A 228 -13.96 -2.58 6.27
N ARG A 229 -13.63 -3.86 6.10
CA ARG A 229 -14.04 -4.90 7.05
C ARG A 229 -13.33 -4.78 8.41
N LEU A 230 -12.08 -4.34 8.42
CA LEU A 230 -11.28 -4.12 9.63
C LEU A 230 -11.49 -2.73 10.24
N GLY A 231 -11.93 -1.74 9.44
CA GLY A 231 -12.01 -0.33 9.83
C GLY A 231 -10.64 0.28 10.13
N VAL A 232 -9.64 -0.05 9.29
CA VAL A 232 -8.24 0.39 9.41
C VAL A 232 -7.81 1.21 8.20
N PRO A 233 -6.85 2.14 8.33
CA PRO A 233 -6.41 2.97 7.22
C PRO A 233 -5.76 2.16 6.10
N LEU A 234 -5.98 2.63 4.87
CA LEU A 234 -5.42 2.10 3.64
C LEU A 234 -4.62 3.21 2.93
N HIS A 235 -3.43 2.89 2.47
CA HIS A 235 -2.64 3.73 1.57
C HIS A 235 -2.27 2.95 0.31
N ILE A 236 -2.55 3.51 -0.86
CA ILE A 236 -2.17 2.92 -2.14
C ILE A 236 -0.81 3.42 -2.58
N MET A 237 0.15 2.54 -2.83
CA MET A 237 1.45 2.92 -3.36
C MET A 237 1.71 2.18 -4.66
N PHE A 238 2.16 2.89 -5.69
CA PHE A 238 2.34 2.29 -7.01
C PHE A 238 3.43 2.99 -7.83
N PRO A 239 4.21 2.26 -8.65
CA PRO A 239 5.18 2.90 -9.50
C PRO A 239 4.54 3.45 -10.78
N GLN A 240 3.26 3.22 -11.06
CA GLN A 240 2.60 3.64 -12.31
C GLN A 240 1.51 4.67 -12.06
N PRO A 241 1.23 5.56 -13.03
CA PRO A 241 0.06 6.42 -13.00
C PRO A 241 -1.24 5.64 -12.82
N TRP A 242 -2.01 5.96 -11.77
CA TRP A 242 -3.25 5.24 -11.45
C TRP A 242 -4.40 6.15 -10.99
N VAL A 243 -4.18 7.46 -10.92
CA VAL A 243 -5.20 8.44 -10.53
C VAL A 243 -5.44 9.45 -11.65
N PRO A 244 -6.70 9.91 -11.85
CA PRO A 244 -7.03 10.84 -12.92
C PRO A 244 -6.17 12.11 -12.94
N THR A 245 -5.68 12.48 -14.12
CA THR A 245 -5.01 13.76 -14.38
C THR A 245 -5.17 14.16 -15.84
N THR A 246 -5.08 15.46 -16.11
CA THR A 246 -5.00 16.04 -17.46
C THR A 246 -3.60 15.94 -18.06
N ALA A 247 -2.56 15.66 -17.28
CA ALA A 247 -1.16 15.66 -17.72
C ALA A 247 -0.79 14.49 -18.65
N PHE A 248 -1.29 13.28 -18.37
CA PHE A 248 -1.00 12.08 -19.16
C PHE A 248 -2.16 11.08 -19.05
N PRO A 249 -2.44 10.30 -20.11
CA PRO A 249 -3.53 9.33 -20.11
C PRO A 249 -3.25 8.15 -19.17
N HIS A 250 -4.29 7.40 -18.85
CA HIS A 250 -4.18 6.15 -18.11
C HIS A 250 -3.32 5.14 -18.91
N PRO A 251 -2.35 4.44 -18.30
CA PRO A 251 -1.45 3.51 -18.97
C PRO A 251 -2.15 2.45 -19.85
N LEU A 252 -3.24 1.88 -19.35
CA LEU A 252 -4.05 0.87 -20.05
C LEU A 252 -5.03 1.42 -21.10
N ALA A 253 -5.10 2.75 -21.32
CA ALA A 253 -6.00 3.34 -22.31
C ALA A 253 -5.45 3.28 -23.75
N ASN A 254 -4.16 2.92 -23.93
CA ASN A 254 -3.48 2.89 -25.23
C ASN A 254 -3.61 4.20 -26.04
N MET A 255 -3.67 5.33 -25.35
CA MET A 255 -3.69 6.65 -25.95
C MET A 255 -2.27 7.19 -26.18
N PRO A 256 -2.06 8.04 -27.21
CA PRO A 256 -0.77 8.67 -27.41
C PRO A 256 -0.45 9.62 -26.25
N TYR A 257 0.79 9.58 -25.79
CA TYR A 257 1.32 10.53 -24.82
C TYR A 257 1.81 11.77 -25.55
N THR A 258 1.39 12.94 -25.07
CA THR A 258 1.73 14.26 -25.64
C THR A 258 2.07 15.23 -24.52
N ASP A 259 2.83 16.29 -24.80
CA ASP A 259 3.18 17.30 -23.79
C ASP A 259 2.04 18.25 -23.39
N GLU A 260 0.89 18.16 -24.07
CA GLU A 260 -0.28 19.00 -23.83
C GLU A 260 -1.19 18.45 -22.73
N LEU A 261 -1.66 19.36 -21.85
CA LEU A 261 -2.73 19.06 -20.89
C LEU A 261 -4.06 18.81 -21.63
N LYS A 262 -4.64 17.62 -21.46
CA LYS A 262 -5.85 17.21 -22.19
C LYS A 262 -6.90 16.65 -21.24
N LYS A 263 -8.13 17.15 -21.35
CA LYS A 263 -9.29 16.55 -20.66
C LYS A 263 -9.52 15.08 -21.06
N ALA A 264 -9.12 14.70 -22.27
CA ALA A 264 -9.16 13.32 -22.73
C ALA A 264 -8.26 12.39 -21.90
N ASN A 265 -7.11 12.89 -21.40
CA ASN A 265 -6.25 12.13 -20.49
C ASN A 265 -7.00 11.81 -19.19
N TYR A 266 -7.64 12.79 -18.58
CA TYR A 266 -8.44 12.60 -17.36
C TYR A 266 -9.59 11.59 -17.59
N LEU A 267 -10.31 11.73 -18.71
CA LEU A 267 -11.43 10.85 -19.05
C LEU A 267 -10.98 9.40 -19.29
N SER A 268 -9.75 9.18 -19.74
CA SER A 268 -9.21 7.84 -19.96
C SER A 268 -9.15 7.00 -18.68
N TYR A 269 -8.86 7.61 -17.52
CA TYR A 269 -8.90 6.92 -16.22
C TYR A 269 -10.30 6.46 -15.88
N LYS A 270 -11.30 7.34 -16.02
CA LYS A 270 -12.70 7.00 -15.77
C LYS A 270 -13.22 5.88 -16.67
N MET A 271 -12.74 5.82 -17.91
CA MET A 271 -13.05 4.74 -18.84
C MET A 271 -12.39 3.42 -18.43
N VAL A 272 -11.10 3.44 -18.06
CA VAL A 272 -10.38 2.24 -17.62
C VAL A 272 -10.94 1.69 -16.31
N ASP A 273 -11.12 2.53 -15.30
CA ASP A 273 -11.70 2.16 -14.00
C ASP A 273 -13.06 1.48 -14.18
N LEU A 274 -13.87 2.02 -15.10
CA LEU A 274 -15.14 1.45 -15.47
C LEU A 274 -15.00 0.03 -16.05
N LEU A 275 -14.12 -0.18 -17.02
CA LEU A 275 -13.92 -1.49 -17.63
C LEU A 275 -13.38 -2.50 -16.63
N MET A 276 -12.45 -2.08 -15.77
CA MET A 276 -11.92 -2.90 -14.68
C MET A 276 -13.02 -3.30 -13.70
N TRP A 277 -13.87 -2.36 -13.29
CA TRP A 277 -15.00 -2.63 -12.41
C TRP A 277 -15.99 -3.61 -13.03
N GLN A 278 -16.39 -3.43 -14.29
CA GLN A 278 -17.31 -4.37 -14.97
C GLN A 278 -16.74 -5.78 -15.08
N GLY A 279 -15.42 -5.91 -15.22
CA GLY A 279 -14.72 -7.20 -15.24
C GLY A 279 -14.75 -7.93 -13.88
N THR A 280 -14.80 -7.19 -12.78
CA THR A 280 -14.53 -7.67 -11.41
C THR A 280 -15.73 -7.57 -10.45
N GLU A 281 -16.76 -6.78 -10.76
CA GLU A 281 -17.89 -6.46 -9.87
C GLU A 281 -18.51 -7.71 -9.23
N GLY A 282 -18.85 -8.71 -10.04
CA GLY A 282 -19.54 -9.92 -9.57
C GLY A 282 -18.71 -10.69 -8.54
N LEU A 283 -17.40 -10.81 -8.80
CA LEU A 283 -16.45 -11.49 -7.94
C LEU A 283 -16.21 -10.70 -6.65
N ILE A 284 -16.02 -9.39 -6.76
CA ILE A 284 -15.85 -8.50 -5.60
C ILE A 284 -17.09 -8.54 -4.70
N ASN A 285 -18.28 -8.50 -5.28
CA ASN A 285 -19.53 -8.57 -4.52
C ASN A 285 -19.75 -9.95 -3.87
N GLU A 286 -19.34 -11.03 -4.53
CA GLU A 286 -19.31 -12.37 -3.92
C GLU A 286 -18.36 -12.40 -2.72
N PHE A 287 -17.13 -11.91 -2.87
CA PHE A 287 -16.13 -11.82 -1.80
C PHE A 287 -16.65 -10.99 -0.62
N ARG A 288 -17.18 -9.79 -0.89
CA ARG A 288 -17.74 -8.90 0.12
C ARG A 288 -18.86 -9.57 0.92
N THR A 289 -19.81 -10.23 0.26
CA THR A 289 -20.99 -10.79 0.93
C THR A 289 -20.72 -12.14 1.59
N LYS A 290 -20.02 -13.04 0.90
CA LYS A 290 -19.78 -14.42 1.37
C LYS A 290 -18.61 -14.51 2.35
N VAL A 291 -17.51 -13.79 2.11
CA VAL A 291 -16.30 -13.85 2.93
C VAL A 291 -16.30 -12.74 3.98
N LEU A 292 -16.37 -11.48 3.55
CA LEU A 292 -16.24 -10.35 4.47
C LEU A 292 -17.50 -10.06 5.28
N LYS A 293 -18.66 -10.59 4.86
CA LYS A 293 -19.99 -10.28 5.42
C LYS A 293 -20.33 -8.78 5.35
N LEU A 294 -19.80 -8.09 4.34
CA LEU A 294 -20.12 -6.71 4.02
C LEU A 294 -21.30 -6.63 3.04
N ARG A 295 -21.95 -5.47 3.00
CA ARG A 295 -23.00 -5.22 2.00
C ARG A 295 -22.43 -5.25 0.58
N LYS A 296 -23.26 -5.71 -0.36
CA LYS A 296 -23.01 -5.59 -1.80
C LYS A 296 -22.83 -4.10 -2.20
N ILE A 297 -21.90 -3.84 -3.12
CA ILE A 297 -21.82 -2.58 -3.88
C ILE A 297 -22.85 -2.69 -5.01
N ARG A 298 -23.88 -1.85 -4.96
CA ARG A 298 -24.99 -1.81 -5.92
C ARG A 298 -24.67 -0.89 -7.10
N ASN A 299 -25.47 -0.98 -8.15
CA ASN A 299 -25.43 0.01 -9.23
C ASN A 299 -25.73 1.39 -8.63
N GLY A 300 -24.90 2.38 -8.96
CA GLY A 300 -24.98 3.72 -8.38
C GLY A 300 -24.17 3.94 -7.10
N ASP A 301 -23.65 2.91 -6.42
CA ASP A 301 -22.77 3.07 -5.24
C ASP A 301 -21.35 3.57 -5.59
N GLY A 302 -20.98 3.60 -6.88
CA GLY A 302 -19.68 4.12 -7.33
C GLY A 302 -18.53 3.11 -7.22
N GLY A 303 -18.81 1.82 -7.38
CA GLY A 303 -17.83 0.75 -7.20
C GLY A 303 -16.48 0.97 -7.90
N ARG A 304 -16.49 1.52 -9.12
CA ARG A 304 -15.27 1.83 -9.88
C ARG A 304 -14.45 3.00 -9.32
N ASP A 305 -15.11 3.94 -8.64
CA ASP A 305 -14.53 5.20 -8.18
C ASP A 305 -14.20 5.14 -6.68
N LEU A 306 -14.34 3.97 -6.04
CA LEU A 306 -14.26 3.82 -4.59
C LEU A 306 -12.99 4.41 -3.97
N LEU A 307 -11.83 4.18 -4.58
CA LEU A 307 -10.56 4.73 -4.10
C LEU A 307 -10.56 6.27 -4.08
N LEU A 308 -11.23 6.88 -5.06
CA LEU A 308 -11.31 8.34 -5.21
C LEU A 308 -12.42 8.93 -4.33
N ASP A 309 -13.62 8.33 -4.36
CA ASP A 309 -14.79 8.78 -3.59
C ASP A 309 -14.53 8.72 -2.07
N LEU A 310 -13.72 7.74 -1.63
CA LEU A 310 -13.30 7.57 -0.23
C LEU A 310 -11.99 8.30 0.10
N HIS A 311 -11.46 9.11 -0.81
CA HIS A 311 -10.22 9.90 -0.62
C HIS A 311 -9.05 9.06 -0.10
N ILE A 312 -8.88 7.85 -0.64
CA ILE A 312 -7.78 6.98 -0.24
C ILE A 312 -6.46 7.63 -0.70
N PRO A 313 -5.48 7.81 0.20
CA PRO A 313 -4.21 8.43 -0.15
C PRO A 313 -3.43 7.54 -1.12
N HIS A 314 -2.76 8.17 -2.09
CA HIS A 314 -1.88 7.49 -3.04
C HIS A 314 -0.46 8.07 -3.03
N ALA A 315 0.54 7.21 -3.07
CA ALA A 315 1.94 7.62 -3.28
C ALA A 315 2.53 6.95 -4.52
N PHE A 316 3.25 7.74 -5.31
CA PHE A 316 3.83 7.34 -6.58
C PHE A 316 5.34 7.23 -6.48
N MET A 317 5.86 6.03 -6.77
CA MET A 317 7.25 5.63 -6.49
C MET A 317 8.23 5.99 -7.60
N TRP A 318 8.20 7.23 -8.07
CA TRP A 318 9.15 7.76 -9.05
C TRP A 318 9.78 9.06 -8.59
N SER A 319 10.96 9.38 -9.14
CA SER A 319 11.64 10.64 -8.88
C SER A 319 10.78 11.83 -9.34
N PRO A 320 10.54 12.83 -8.48
CA PRO A 320 9.83 14.05 -8.87
C PRO A 320 10.59 14.87 -9.94
N GLU A 321 11.91 14.67 -10.07
CA GLU A 321 12.71 15.28 -11.14
C GLU A 321 12.46 14.61 -12.50
N LEU A 322 12.20 13.29 -12.50
CA LEU A 322 11.86 12.55 -13.71
C LEU A 322 10.42 12.82 -14.16
N VAL A 323 9.47 12.72 -13.23
CA VAL A 323 8.06 13.09 -13.47
C VAL A 323 7.54 13.90 -12.29
N PRO A 324 7.36 15.22 -12.46
CA PRO A 324 6.84 16.05 -11.38
C PRO A 324 5.39 15.70 -11.06
N LYS A 325 4.99 15.97 -9.81
CA LYS A 325 3.58 15.89 -9.39
C LYS A 325 2.71 16.74 -10.33
N PRO A 326 1.70 16.17 -11.00
CA PRO A 326 0.73 16.93 -11.78
C PRO A 326 0.08 18.04 -10.96
N ALA A 327 -0.09 19.22 -11.57
CA ALA A 327 -0.65 20.39 -10.90
C ALA A 327 -2.14 20.23 -10.51
N ASP A 328 -2.85 19.29 -11.12
CA ASP A 328 -4.24 18.96 -10.81
C ASP A 328 -4.37 17.86 -9.73
N TRP A 329 -3.26 17.43 -9.13
CA TRP A 329 -3.28 16.55 -7.95
C TRP A 329 -3.27 17.36 -6.65
N GLY A 330 -4.26 17.09 -5.79
CA GLY A 330 -4.33 17.65 -4.45
C GLY A 330 -3.38 16.99 -3.45
N ASP A 331 -3.57 17.28 -2.16
CA ASP A 331 -2.65 16.88 -1.10
C ASP A 331 -2.65 15.38 -0.78
N ILE A 332 -3.69 14.65 -1.18
CA ILE A 332 -3.82 13.19 -0.94
C ILE A 332 -2.98 12.34 -1.90
N TYR A 333 -2.28 12.96 -2.85
CA TYR A 333 -1.46 12.29 -3.85
C TYR A 333 -0.01 12.77 -3.76
N ASP A 334 0.91 11.86 -3.45
CA ASP A 334 2.33 12.15 -3.28
C ASP A 334 3.16 11.56 -4.41
N VAL A 335 4.22 12.26 -4.81
CA VAL A 335 5.32 11.69 -5.60
C VAL A 335 6.52 11.61 -4.67
N ILE A 336 6.91 10.39 -4.31
CA ILE A 336 7.76 10.12 -3.14
C ILE A 336 9.23 9.83 -3.47
N GLY A 337 9.60 9.84 -4.75
CA GLY A 337 10.93 9.43 -5.17
C GLY A 337 11.02 7.94 -5.49
N THR A 338 12.13 7.55 -6.12
CA THR A 338 12.38 6.15 -6.44
C THR A 338 12.75 5.36 -5.18
N VAL A 339 11.97 4.32 -4.89
CA VAL A 339 12.21 3.44 -3.74
C VAL A 339 13.22 2.36 -4.12
N THR A 340 14.35 2.33 -3.43
CA THR A 340 15.42 1.34 -3.65
C THR A 340 15.65 0.51 -2.38
N LEU A 341 16.00 -0.76 -2.55
CA LEU A 341 16.33 -1.64 -1.44
C LEU A 341 17.81 -1.47 -1.09
N SER A 342 18.08 -0.82 0.04
CA SER A 342 19.43 -0.63 0.59
C SER A 342 20.11 -1.97 0.86
N GLY A 343 21.39 -2.10 0.49
CA GLY A 343 22.16 -3.35 0.65
C GLY A 343 22.08 -4.33 -0.52
N GLY A 344 21.27 -4.04 -1.55
CA GLY A 344 21.23 -4.83 -2.79
C GLY A 344 22.50 -4.75 -3.63
N SER A 345 23.30 -3.67 -3.50
CA SER A 345 24.51 -3.43 -4.28
C SER A 345 25.69 -4.40 -4.01
N ASN A 346 25.47 -5.44 -3.20
CA ASN A 346 26.40 -6.55 -2.99
C ASN A 346 25.91 -7.84 -3.65
N SER A 347 25.20 -7.77 -4.79
CA SER A 347 24.96 -8.96 -5.59
C SER A 347 26.32 -9.52 -6.02
N SER A 348 26.71 -10.64 -5.40
CA SER A 348 27.94 -11.37 -5.72
C SER A 348 27.74 -12.09 -7.06
N TYR A 349 27.77 -11.32 -8.14
CA TYR A 349 27.80 -11.85 -9.49
C TYR A 349 29.25 -12.05 -9.91
N THR A 350 29.61 -13.30 -10.22
CA THR A 350 30.92 -13.65 -10.77
C THR A 350 30.79 -13.69 -12.30
N PRO A 351 31.36 -12.72 -13.03
CA PRO A 351 31.31 -12.72 -14.49
C PRO A 351 32.24 -13.79 -15.08
N SER A 352 31.91 -14.26 -16.29
CA SER A 352 32.86 -15.07 -17.06
C SER A 352 34.02 -14.19 -17.56
N PRO A 353 35.23 -14.76 -17.80
CA PRO A 353 36.36 -14.00 -18.34
C PRO A 353 36.05 -13.30 -19.66
N GLU A 354 35.21 -13.91 -20.50
CA GLU A 354 34.79 -13.36 -21.80
C GLU A 354 33.89 -12.15 -21.60
N LEU A 355 32.92 -12.23 -20.68
CA LEU A 355 32.06 -11.10 -20.33
C LEU A 355 32.88 -9.94 -19.75
N GLU A 356 33.83 -10.24 -18.86
CA GLU A 356 34.70 -9.22 -18.26
C GLU A 356 35.54 -8.51 -19.32
N THR A 357 36.07 -9.27 -20.28
CA THR A 357 36.82 -8.73 -21.43
C THR A 357 35.93 -7.87 -22.31
N PHE A 358 34.70 -8.31 -22.61
CA PHE A 358 33.76 -7.58 -23.46
C PHE A 358 33.27 -6.28 -22.82
N LEU A 359 33.01 -6.28 -21.51
CA LEU A 359 32.65 -5.07 -20.75
C LEU A 359 33.77 -4.03 -20.81
N GLY A 360 35.03 -4.47 -20.75
CA GLY A 360 36.19 -3.60 -20.90
C GLY A 360 36.28 -2.48 -19.84
N ARG A 361 37.14 -1.48 -20.09
CA ARG A 361 37.36 -0.32 -19.20
C ARG A 361 37.02 1.03 -19.86
N ASP A 362 36.58 1.01 -21.10
CA ASP A 362 36.31 2.15 -21.98
C ASP A 362 34.84 2.60 -21.92
N GLY A 363 34.18 2.42 -20.77
CA GLY A 363 32.79 2.87 -20.55
C GLY A 363 31.71 1.83 -20.86
N GLY A 364 32.08 0.68 -21.44
CA GLY A 364 31.21 -0.48 -21.61
C GLY A 364 30.33 -0.47 -22.87
N PRO A 365 29.68 -1.62 -23.17
CA PRO A 365 28.75 -1.76 -24.29
C PRO A 365 27.39 -1.10 -24.00
N ILE A 366 26.55 -0.96 -25.03
CA ILE A 366 25.13 -0.66 -24.88
C ILE A 366 24.42 -1.94 -24.46
N PHE A 367 23.69 -1.90 -23.34
CA PHE A 367 22.85 -3.02 -22.92
C PHE A 367 21.53 -3.04 -23.69
N VAL A 368 21.10 -4.21 -24.15
CA VAL A 368 19.77 -4.44 -24.75
C VAL A 368 19.09 -5.58 -24.02
N GLY A 369 17.95 -5.29 -23.39
CA GLY A 369 17.16 -6.29 -22.67
C GLY A 369 15.69 -5.92 -22.56
N PHE A 370 14.81 -6.75 -23.10
CA PHE A 370 13.36 -6.55 -23.05
C PHE A 370 12.68 -7.27 -21.88
N GLY A 371 13.45 -7.84 -20.95
CA GLY A 371 12.91 -8.58 -19.80
C GLY A 371 12.08 -9.79 -20.22
N SER A 372 11.05 -10.12 -19.45
CA SER A 372 10.15 -11.26 -19.72
C SER A 372 9.11 -11.00 -20.83
N MET A 373 9.33 -10.01 -21.70
CA MET A 373 8.41 -9.74 -22.81
C MET A 373 8.49 -10.83 -23.87
N VAL A 374 7.33 -11.29 -24.36
CA VAL A 374 7.27 -12.25 -25.47
C VAL A 374 7.38 -11.50 -26.78
N LEU A 375 8.43 -11.80 -27.54
CA LEU A 375 8.62 -11.30 -28.89
C LEU A 375 7.85 -12.18 -29.89
N ALA A 376 7.27 -11.57 -30.92
CA ALA A 376 6.59 -12.30 -31.99
C ALA A 376 7.56 -13.16 -32.81
N ASP A 377 8.75 -12.60 -33.11
CA ASP A 377 9.84 -13.30 -33.78
C ASP A 377 11.17 -12.94 -33.08
N PRO A 378 11.60 -13.75 -32.09
CA PRO A 378 12.85 -13.53 -31.37
C PRO A 378 14.09 -13.56 -32.29
N LEU A 379 14.08 -14.41 -33.32
CA LEU A 379 15.21 -14.57 -34.23
C LEU A 379 15.37 -13.34 -35.12
N ALA A 380 14.29 -12.87 -35.74
CA ALA A 380 14.31 -11.65 -36.56
C ALA A 380 14.70 -10.42 -35.73
N THR A 381 14.18 -10.31 -34.49
CA THR A 381 14.54 -9.22 -33.57
C THR A 381 16.04 -9.26 -33.23
N THR A 382 16.58 -10.45 -32.97
CA THR A 382 18.01 -10.63 -32.66
C THR A 382 18.90 -10.23 -33.86
N LYS A 383 18.55 -10.68 -35.07
CA LYS A 383 19.24 -10.28 -36.31
C LYS A 383 19.19 -8.76 -36.52
N MET A 384 18.04 -8.14 -36.28
CA MET A 384 17.87 -6.69 -36.36
C MET A 384 18.80 -5.94 -35.39
N ILE A 385 18.94 -6.42 -34.15
CA ILE A 385 19.84 -5.83 -33.15
C ILE A 385 21.31 -5.94 -33.60
N ILE A 386 21.72 -7.12 -34.07
CA ILE A 386 23.09 -7.37 -34.54
C ILE A 386 23.41 -6.47 -35.74
N GLU A 387 22.53 -6.42 -36.74
CA GLU A 387 22.71 -5.60 -37.94
C GLU A 387 22.79 -4.10 -37.60
N ALA A 388 21.94 -3.63 -36.68
CA ALA A 388 21.97 -2.25 -36.21
C ALA A 388 23.26 -1.93 -35.43
N ALA A 389 23.74 -2.86 -34.60
CA ALA A 389 24.98 -2.72 -33.84
C ALA A 389 26.19 -2.59 -34.78
N GLN A 390 26.28 -3.43 -35.81
CA GLN A 390 27.32 -3.37 -36.84
C GLN A 390 27.28 -2.03 -37.61
N LYS A 391 26.09 -1.63 -38.08
CA LYS A 391 25.90 -0.36 -38.82
C LYS A 391 26.23 0.87 -37.97
N ALA A 392 25.91 0.83 -36.67
CA ALA A 392 26.23 1.89 -35.73
C ALA A 392 27.68 1.84 -35.21
N ARG A 393 28.43 0.76 -35.51
CA ARG A 393 29.74 0.44 -34.92
C ARG A 393 29.71 0.48 -33.38
N ALA A 394 28.59 0.07 -32.80
CA ALA A 394 28.39 0.04 -31.35
C ALA A 394 28.72 -1.35 -30.80
N ARG A 395 29.33 -1.41 -29.61
CA ARG A 395 29.39 -2.66 -28.84
C ARG A 395 28.07 -2.87 -28.13
N VAL A 396 27.45 -4.03 -28.28
CA VAL A 396 26.11 -4.32 -27.75
C VAL A 396 26.13 -5.59 -26.92
N LEU A 397 25.61 -5.50 -25.69
CA LEU A 397 25.41 -6.62 -24.79
C LEU A 397 23.92 -6.97 -24.78
N ILE A 398 23.56 -8.15 -25.30
CA ILE A 398 22.17 -8.60 -25.40
C ILE A 398 21.87 -9.55 -24.25
N GLN A 399 20.92 -9.16 -23.40
CA GLN A 399 20.33 -10.07 -22.42
C GLN A 399 19.02 -10.63 -22.98
N SER A 400 19.03 -11.91 -23.32
CA SER A 400 17.85 -12.62 -23.82
C SER A 400 17.62 -13.92 -23.05
N SER A 401 16.35 -14.22 -22.75
CA SER A 401 15.93 -15.53 -22.22
C SER A 401 15.73 -16.57 -23.34
N TRP A 402 16.05 -16.21 -24.59
CA TRP A 402 16.01 -17.05 -25.78
C TRP A 402 17.41 -17.21 -26.40
N SER A 403 18.46 -16.96 -25.62
CA SER A 403 19.86 -17.10 -26.02
C SER A 403 20.18 -18.51 -26.56
N ASP A 404 19.44 -19.53 -26.12
CA ASP A 404 19.59 -20.91 -26.61
C ASP A 404 19.19 -21.08 -28.09
N MET A 405 18.52 -20.09 -28.69
CA MET A 405 18.18 -20.05 -30.12
C MET A 405 19.26 -19.36 -30.98
N ALA A 406 20.35 -18.89 -30.38
CA ALA A 406 21.45 -18.22 -31.10
C ALA A 406 22.37 -19.21 -31.85
N GLY A 407 22.14 -20.53 -31.73
CA GLY A 407 23.00 -21.57 -32.31
C GLY A 407 23.21 -21.49 -33.83
N ASP A 408 22.32 -20.82 -34.57
CA ASP A 408 22.37 -20.66 -36.03
C ASP A 408 22.72 -19.23 -36.51
N ILE A 409 23.17 -18.33 -35.62
CA ILE A 409 23.48 -16.94 -35.96
C ILE A 409 24.99 -16.70 -35.82
N ASP A 410 25.62 -16.16 -36.86
CA ASP A 410 27.00 -15.66 -36.78
C ASP A 410 27.04 -14.39 -35.91
N ILE A 411 27.76 -14.45 -34.79
CA ILE A 411 27.81 -13.38 -33.78
C ILE A 411 29.10 -12.58 -34.01
N PRO A 412 29.01 -11.30 -34.39
CA PRO A 412 30.20 -10.49 -34.62
C PRO A 412 30.86 -10.07 -33.30
N ASP A 413 32.16 -9.76 -33.35
CA ASP A 413 32.98 -9.41 -32.17
C ASP A 413 32.45 -8.23 -31.34
N ASN A 414 31.62 -7.35 -31.93
CA ASN A 414 31.00 -6.23 -31.24
C ASN A 414 29.67 -6.56 -30.54
N VAL A 415 29.25 -7.83 -30.53
CA VAL A 415 28.03 -8.29 -29.87
C VAL A 415 28.35 -9.42 -28.89
N PHE A 416 27.78 -9.35 -27.69
CA PHE A 416 27.90 -10.40 -26.68
C PHE A 416 26.53 -10.76 -26.11
N PHE A 417 26.26 -12.05 -25.94
CA PHE A 417 25.04 -12.54 -25.30
C PHE A 417 25.31 -12.87 -23.83
N ILE A 418 24.46 -12.36 -22.95
CA ILE A 418 24.52 -12.66 -21.52
C ILE A 418 23.21 -13.30 -21.07
N GLY A 419 23.34 -14.30 -20.20
CA GLY A 419 22.20 -14.88 -19.52
C GLY A 419 21.68 -13.99 -18.38
N ASN A 420 21.16 -14.62 -17.34
CA ASN A 420 20.70 -13.91 -16.15
C ASN A 420 21.87 -13.21 -15.46
N CYS A 421 21.74 -11.90 -15.31
CA CYS A 421 22.71 -11.04 -14.64
C CYS A 421 21.95 -9.96 -13.86
N PRO A 422 22.29 -9.73 -12.57
CA PRO A 422 21.67 -8.68 -11.76
C PRO A 422 21.88 -7.29 -12.37
N HIS A 423 20.80 -6.51 -12.51
CA HIS A 423 20.86 -5.18 -13.12
C HIS A 423 21.60 -4.16 -12.25
N ASP A 424 21.55 -4.29 -10.94
CA ASP A 424 22.33 -3.43 -10.03
C ASP A 424 23.85 -3.58 -10.21
N TRP A 425 24.31 -4.79 -10.55
CA TRP A 425 25.71 -5.07 -10.88
C TRP A 425 26.05 -4.67 -12.33
N LEU A 426 25.16 -4.97 -13.28
CA LEU A 426 25.44 -4.78 -14.71
C LEU A 426 25.29 -3.32 -15.16
N MET A 427 24.21 -2.65 -14.75
CA MET A 427 23.86 -1.32 -15.25
C MET A 427 24.97 -0.29 -15.02
N PRO A 428 25.73 -0.28 -13.90
CA PRO A 428 26.88 0.62 -13.76
C PRO A 428 27.98 0.44 -14.81
N ARG A 429 28.13 -0.77 -15.38
CA ARG A 429 29.24 -1.20 -16.25
C ARG A 429 28.96 -1.06 -17.75
N VAL A 430 27.78 -0.56 -18.13
CA VAL A 430 27.38 -0.34 -19.52
C VAL A 430 27.36 1.17 -19.85
N CYS A 431 27.40 1.55 -21.12
CA CYS A 431 27.41 2.96 -21.50
C CYS A 431 26.00 3.55 -21.69
N ALA A 432 25.04 2.73 -22.08
CA ALA A 432 23.63 3.09 -22.28
C ALA A 432 22.73 1.86 -22.14
N VAL A 433 21.42 2.07 -22.02
CA VAL A 433 20.44 1.02 -21.77
C VAL A 433 19.28 1.08 -22.77
N VAL A 434 18.96 -0.05 -23.37
CA VAL A 434 17.84 -0.23 -24.29
C VAL A 434 16.92 -1.29 -23.69
N HIS A 435 15.68 -0.91 -23.40
CA HIS A 435 14.75 -1.81 -22.71
C HIS A 435 13.29 -1.55 -23.05
N HIS A 436 12.42 -2.45 -22.59
CA HIS A 436 10.99 -2.41 -22.84
C HIS A 436 10.27 -1.22 -22.18
N GLY A 437 10.80 -0.68 -21.07
CA GLY A 437 10.24 0.50 -20.41
C GLY A 437 9.52 0.22 -19.09
N GLY A 438 9.71 -0.94 -18.46
CA GLY A 438 9.14 -1.18 -17.14
C GLY A 438 9.71 -0.22 -16.09
N ALA A 439 8.88 0.29 -15.18
CA ALA A 439 9.25 1.29 -14.18
C ALA A 439 10.56 0.97 -13.43
N GLY A 440 10.73 -0.27 -12.98
CA GLY A 440 11.93 -0.71 -12.25
C GLY A 440 13.20 -0.70 -13.10
N THR A 441 13.14 -1.15 -14.35
CA THR A 441 14.30 -1.13 -15.26
C THR A 441 14.66 0.29 -15.67
N THR A 442 13.65 1.13 -15.93
CA THR A 442 13.85 2.56 -16.20
C THR A 442 14.56 3.22 -15.02
N ALA A 443 14.06 3.02 -13.81
CA ALA A 443 14.68 3.55 -12.59
C ALA A 443 16.12 3.03 -12.40
N ALA A 444 16.37 1.74 -12.61
CA ALA A 444 17.72 1.16 -12.48
C ALA A 444 18.73 1.76 -13.47
N GLY A 445 18.33 1.96 -14.73
CA GLY A 445 19.16 2.61 -15.74
C GLY A 445 19.51 4.06 -15.38
N LEU A 446 18.53 4.82 -14.91
CA LEU A 446 18.71 6.22 -14.51
C LEU A 446 19.53 6.35 -13.21
N LEU A 447 19.34 5.46 -12.23
CA LEU A 447 20.16 5.40 -11.00
C LEU A 447 21.62 4.96 -11.26
N ALA A 448 21.88 4.34 -12.41
CA ALA A 448 23.22 4.08 -12.93
C ALA A 448 23.75 5.24 -13.80
N GLY A 449 22.94 6.27 -14.06
CA GLY A 449 23.28 7.44 -14.87
C GLY A 449 23.45 7.12 -16.35
N LYS A 450 22.61 6.25 -16.88
CA LYS A 450 22.74 5.74 -18.26
C LYS A 450 21.70 6.37 -19.18
N PRO A 451 22.13 6.92 -20.34
CA PRO A 451 21.24 7.24 -21.45
C PRO A 451 20.35 6.05 -21.77
N THR A 452 19.06 6.32 -22.02
CA THR A 452 18.05 5.26 -22.12
C THR A 452 17.26 5.34 -23.43
N PHE A 453 17.08 4.20 -24.10
CA PHE A 453 16.14 4.04 -25.21
C PHE A 453 15.04 3.06 -24.82
N ILE A 454 13.79 3.51 -24.92
CA ILE A 454 12.63 2.70 -24.55
C ILE A 454 11.92 2.19 -25.80
N VAL A 455 11.76 0.87 -25.87
CA VAL A 455 11.03 0.14 -26.90
C VAL A 455 9.75 -0.43 -26.30
N PRO A 456 8.65 0.35 -26.23
CA PRO A 456 7.46 -0.08 -25.52
C PRO A 456 6.68 -1.17 -26.26
N PHE A 457 6.12 -2.07 -25.47
CA PHE A 457 5.19 -3.13 -25.87
C PHE A 457 3.76 -2.75 -25.48
N PHE A 458 3.50 -2.44 -24.22
CA PHE A 458 2.17 -2.08 -23.70
C PHE A 458 2.23 -1.43 -22.30
N GLY A 459 1.07 -1.01 -21.77
CA GLY A 459 0.93 -0.57 -20.38
C GLY A 459 1.59 0.77 -20.09
N ASP A 460 2.37 0.85 -19.02
CA ASP A 460 3.09 2.04 -18.56
C ASP A 460 4.36 2.34 -19.37
N GLN A 461 4.82 1.42 -20.20
CA GLN A 461 6.07 1.54 -20.93
C GLN A 461 6.15 2.79 -21.84
N PRO A 462 5.10 3.19 -22.59
CA PRO A 462 5.16 4.43 -23.36
C PRO A 462 5.21 5.70 -22.48
N PHE A 463 4.63 5.67 -21.28
CA PHE A 463 4.71 6.77 -20.31
C PHE A 463 6.17 7.02 -19.92
N TRP A 464 6.90 5.97 -19.55
CA TRP A 464 8.33 6.06 -19.25
C TRP A 464 9.16 6.50 -20.45
N GLY A 465 8.82 5.99 -21.65
CA GLY A 465 9.44 6.41 -22.90
C GLY A 465 9.37 7.92 -23.12
N GLN A 466 8.26 8.56 -22.78
CA GLN A 466 8.15 10.02 -22.84
C GLN A 466 8.87 10.71 -21.68
N ALA A 467 8.78 10.18 -20.46
CA ALA A 467 9.45 10.78 -19.30
C ALA A 467 10.96 10.93 -19.49
N VAL A 468 11.64 9.90 -20.03
CA VAL A 468 13.09 9.95 -20.27
C VAL A 468 13.47 10.95 -21.36
N VAL A 469 12.65 11.11 -22.40
CA VAL A 469 12.90 12.07 -23.48
C VAL A 469 12.63 13.50 -23.03
N LYS A 470 11.52 13.73 -22.32
CA LYS A 470 11.15 15.05 -21.79
C LYS A 470 12.19 15.60 -20.82
N THR A 471 12.76 14.72 -19.99
CA THR A 471 13.86 15.06 -19.07
C THR A 471 15.21 15.15 -19.80
N GLY A 472 15.26 14.79 -21.09
CA GLY A 472 16.46 14.88 -21.91
C GLY A 472 17.51 13.82 -21.60
N VAL A 473 17.16 12.71 -20.96
CA VAL A 473 18.07 11.61 -20.57
C VAL A 473 17.91 10.35 -21.42
N GLY A 474 17.05 10.41 -22.45
CA GLY A 474 16.85 9.33 -23.40
C GLY A 474 16.63 9.79 -24.83
N VAL A 475 16.63 8.82 -25.75
CA VAL A 475 16.29 9.02 -27.17
C VAL A 475 14.82 8.69 -27.41
N ARG A 476 14.25 9.22 -28.51
CA ARG A 476 12.82 9.10 -28.84
C ARG A 476 12.35 7.63 -28.77
N PRO A 477 11.31 7.29 -27.97
CA PRO A 477 10.85 5.91 -27.85
C PRO A 477 10.29 5.38 -29.17
N CYS A 478 10.44 4.08 -29.41
CA CYS A 478 9.95 3.42 -30.63
C CYS A 478 9.19 2.15 -30.26
N PRO A 479 7.85 2.11 -30.41
CA PRO A 479 7.08 0.90 -30.13
C PRO A 479 7.63 -0.30 -30.90
N ILE A 480 7.65 -1.48 -30.27
CA ILE A 480 8.24 -2.69 -30.86
C ILE A 480 7.69 -3.00 -32.26
N ALA A 481 6.41 -2.76 -32.50
CA ALA A 481 5.74 -2.97 -33.78
C ALA A 481 6.25 -2.05 -34.92
N GLN A 482 6.97 -0.99 -34.58
CA GLN A 482 7.54 -0.03 -35.53
C GLN A 482 9.07 -0.01 -35.49
N LEU A 483 9.70 -0.91 -34.74
CA LEU A 483 11.15 -0.98 -34.63
C LEU A 483 11.72 -1.55 -35.94
N THR A 484 12.76 -0.91 -36.45
CA THR A 484 13.49 -1.35 -37.64
C THR A 484 14.98 -1.27 -37.37
N THR A 485 15.80 -1.96 -38.18
CA THR A 485 17.27 -1.88 -38.10
C THR A 485 17.74 -0.42 -38.14
N GLU A 486 17.16 0.40 -39.03
CA GLU A 486 17.58 1.80 -39.19
C GLU A 486 17.24 2.65 -37.96
N ARG A 487 16.02 2.50 -37.41
CA ARG A 487 15.63 3.22 -36.18
C ARG A 487 16.47 2.80 -34.98
N LEU A 488 16.83 1.52 -34.89
CA LEU A 488 17.69 1.02 -33.83
C LEU A 488 19.13 1.51 -33.99
N ARG A 489 19.64 1.57 -35.23
CA ARG A 489 20.95 2.17 -35.54
C ARG A 489 21.00 3.64 -35.13
N GLU A 490 19.99 4.43 -35.51
CA GLU A 490 19.86 5.83 -35.10
C GLU A 490 19.82 5.97 -33.58
N ALA A 491 19.07 5.11 -32.89
CA ALA A 491 19.03 5.09 -31.43
C ALA A 491 20.38 4.78 -30.80
N PHE A 492 21.12 3.76 -31.29
CA PHE A 492 22.45 3.44 -30.79
C PHE A 492 23.43 4.60 -30.97
N VAL A 493 23.40 5.27 -32.12
CA VAL A 493 24.21 6.47 -32.36
C VAL A 493 23.83 7.59 -31.38
N GLY A 494 22.53 7.86 -31.20
CA GLY A 494 22.06 8.88 -30.26
C GLY A 494 22.41 8.60 -28.80
N LEU A 495 22.39 7.33 -28.38
CA LEU A 495 22.76 6.92 -27.02
C LEU A 495 24.24 7.14 -26.69
N MET A 496 25.10 7.25 -27.71
CA MET A 496 26.53 7.53 -27.55
C MET A 496 26.83 9.05 -27.43
N ASP A 497 25.83 9.92 -27.51
CA ASP A 497 26.00 11.37 -27.33
C ASP A 497 26.53 11.71 -25.91
N PRO A 498 27.73 12.33 -25.79
CA PRO A 498 28.27 12.74 -24.50
C PRO A 498 27.38 13.71 -23.72
N ALA A 499 26.62 14.58 -24.40
CA ALA A 499 25.71 15.51 -23.75
C ALA A 499 24.52 14.78 -23.11
N LEU A 500 24.00 13.74 -23.78
CA LEU A 500 22.96 12.88 -23.23
C LEU A 500 23.45 12.14 -21.98
N ARG A 501 24.69 11.64 -22.02
CA ARG A 501 25.34 11.00 -20.87
C ARG A 501 25.54 11.96 -19.70
N ALA A 502 25.96 13.21 -19.95
CA ALA A 502 26.12 14.21 -18.90
C ALA A 502 24.78 14.46 -18.17
N ARG A 503 23.69 14.70 -18.92
CA ARG A 503 22.36 14.90 -18.31
C ARG A 503 21.86 13.68 -17.54
N ALA A 504 22.14 12.47 -18.02
CA ALA A 504 21.79 11.25 -17.29
C ALA A 504 22.56 11.11 -15.97
N LEU A 505 23.83 11.55 -15.92
CA LEU A 505 24.63 11.60 -14.69
C LEU A 505 24.13 12.67 -13.71
N ASP A 506 23.72 13.84 -14.21
CA ASP A 506 23.15 14.90 -13.38
C ASP A 506 21.84 14.43 -12.72
N LEU A 507 20.93 13.82 -13.50
CA LEU A 507 19.68 13.25 -12.97
C LEU A 507 19.97 12.14 -11.94
N ARG A 508 20.94 11.26 -12.22
CA ARG A 508 21.37 10.22 -11.29
C ARG A 508 21.77 10.81 -9.94
N ASP A 509 22.52 11.90 -9.94
CA ASP A 509 23.03 12.52 -8.72
C ASP A 509 21.91 13.17 -7.90
N VAL A 510 20.82 13.62 -8.54
CA VAL A 510 19.57 14.02 -7.87
C VAL A 510 18.87 12.80 -7.30
N MET A 511 18.59 11.79 -8.13
CA MET A 511 17.85 10.58 -7.72
C MET A 511 18.54 9.82 -6.57
N ARG A 512 19.88 9.80 -6.52
CA ARG A 512 20.64 9.15 -5.43
C ARG A 512 20.56 9.88 -4.09
N ARG A 513 20.15 11.15 -4.08
CA ARG A 513 19.93 11.93 -2.84
C ARG A 513 18.50 11.76 -2.32
N GLU A 514 17.59 11.23 -3.14
CA GLU A 514 16.24 10.90 -2.73
C GLU A 514 16.27 9.65 -1.84
N ASP A 515 15.51 9.67 -0.74
CA ASP A 515 15.23 8.48 0.05
C ASP A 515 13.75 8.13 -0.10
N GLY A 516 13.43 7.42 -1.18
CA GLY A 516 12.05 7.05 -1.48
C GLY A 516 11.42 6.14 -0.43
N ALA A 517 12.20 5.31 0.27
CA ALA A 517 11.67 4.44 1.31
C ALA A 517 11.27 5.23 2.56
N ASP A 518 12.12 6.16 3.00
CA ASP A 518 11.82 7.06 4.11
C ASP A 518 10.68 8.03 3.77
N GLU A 519 10.65 8.59 2.55
CA GLU A 519 9.55 9.44 2.11
C GLU A 519 8.23 8.67 1.93
N ALA A 520 8.26 7.39 1.52
CA ALA A 520 7.07 6.53 1.52
C ALA A 520 6.49 6.38 2.93
N VAL A 521 7.34 6.15 3.93
CA VAL A 521 6.91 6.04 5.34
C VAL A 521 6.41 7.39 5.87
N ARG A 522 7.06 8.50 5.51
CA ARG A 522 6.57 9.85 5.84
C ARG A 522 5.21 10.12 5.23
N SER A 523 5.05 9.85 3.93
CA SER A 523 3.78 9.95 3.21
C SER A 523 2.72 9.09 3.87
N PHE A 524 3.05 7.85 4.25
CA PHE A 524 2.15 6.98 4.99
C PHE A 524 1.68 7.64 6.30
N TYR A 525 2.59 8.14 7.12
CA TYR A 525 2.26 8.78 8.39
C TYR A 525 1.46 10.08 8.24
N ARG A 526 1.77 10.91 7.23
CA ARG A 526 1.00 12.15 6.94
C ARG A 526 -0.48 11.87 6.72
N HIS A 527 -0.81 10.71 6.16
CA HIS A 527 -2.17 10.33 5.79
C HIS A 527 -2.87 9.41 6.80
N LEU A 528 -2.25 9.13 7.95
CA LEU A 528 -2.90 8.36 9.01
C LEU A 528 -3.81 9.27 9.86
N PRO A 529 -5.02 8.80 10.24
CA PRO A 529 -5.89 9.49 11.21
C PRO A 529 -5.32 9.28 12.63
N THR A 530 -4.16 9.86 12.88
CA THR A 530 -3.29 9.51 14.01
C THR A 530 -3.96 9.82 15.35
N GLN A 531 -4.75 10.90 15.44
CA GLN A 531 -5.48 11.26 16.67
C GLN A 531 -6.59 10.26 16.99
N GLU A 532 -7.25 9.75 15.95
CA GLU A 532 -8.32 8.75 16.03
C GLU A 532 -7.75 7.37 16.36
N MET A 533 -6.47 7.14 16.09
CA MET A 533 -5.81 5.85 16.33
C MET A 533 -5.36 5.65 17.78
N PHE A 534 -4.99 6.70 18.52
CA PHE A 534 -4.47 6.53 19.89
C PHE A 534 -5.53 6.04 20.88
N CYS A 535 -5.09 5.21 21.83
CA CYS A 535 -5.82 4.88 23.04
C CYS A 535 -5.78 6.04 24.04
N ASP A 536 -6.93 6.44 24.57
CA ASP A 536 -7.08 7.60 25.46
C ASP A 536 -6.38 7.40 26.82
N LEU A 537 -6.12 6.14 27.20
CA LEU A 537 -5.46 5.78 28.46
C LEU A 537 -3.99 5.36 28.30
N ASP A 538 -3.57 4.97 27.10
CA ASP A 538 -2.21 4.49 26.80
C ASP A 538 -1.84 5.02 25.41
N HIS A 539 -1.23 6.21 25.39
CA HIS A 539 -0.94 6.98 24.18
C HIS A 539 0.20 6.40 23.34
N GLU A 540 0.72 5.21 23.68
CA GLU A 540 1.66 4.47 22.85
C GLU A 540 0.97 3.36 22.05
N ARG A 541 -0.30 3.06 22.38
CA ARG A 541 -1.06 1.95 21.81
C ARG A 541 -2.23 2.45 20.98
N ILE A 542 -2.56 1.64 19.99
CA ILE A 542 -3.73 1.86 19.14
C ILE A 542 -5.02 1.42 19.85
N ALA A 543 -6.08 2.22 19.68
CA ALA A 543 -7.41 1.91 20.15
C ALA A 543 -8.10 0.88 19.24
N THR A 544 -8.72 -0.12 19.85
CA THR A 544 -9.47 -1.19 19.16
C THR A 544 -10.85 -1.43 19.79
N ARG A 545 -11.14 -0.74 20.90
CA ARG A 545 -12.36 -0.85 21.68
C ARG A 545 -12.91 0.53 22.03
N TRP A 546 -14.23 0.65 22.08
CA TRP A 546 -14.93 1.88 22.46
C TRP A 546 -15.84 1.64 23.66
N SER A 547 -15.60 2.37 24.76
CA SER A 547 -16.47 2.33 25.93
C SER A 547 -17.66 3.21 25.68
N VAL A 548 -18.83 2.61 25.42
CA VAL A 548 -20.05 3.37 25.11
C VAL A 548 -20.45 4.32 26.26
N ARG A 549 -20.28 3.87 27.51
CA ARG A 549 -20.63 4.67 28.69
C ARG A 549 -19.60 5.77 28.95
N ASP A 550 -18.32 5.42 28.94
CA ASP A 550 -17.25 6.35 29.33
C ASP A 550 -16.80 7.24 28.17
N ARG A 551 -17.23 6.94 26.95
CA ARG A 551 -16.84 7.59 25.70
C ARG A 551 -15.33 7.63 25.51
N LEU A 552 -14.69 6.48 25.76
CA LEU A 552 -13.23 6.31 25.66
C LEU A 552 -12.86 5.33 24.56
N LYS A 553 -11.84 5.69 23.78
CA LYS A 553 -11.09 4.84 22.85
C LYS A 553 -10.02 4.09 23.64
N LEU A 554 -10.09 2.76 23.63
CA LEU A 554 -9.24 1.92 24.46
C LEU A 554 -8.50 0.89 23.59
N CYS A 555 -7.23 0.64 23.90
CA CYS A 555 -6.53 -0.55 23.43
C CYS A 555 -7.04 -1.79 24.18
N GLU A 556 -6.79 -3.00 23.67
CA GLU A 556 -7.25 -4.26 24.31
C GLU A 556 -6.87 -4.35 25.79
N ARG A 557 -5.65 -3.93 26.16
CA ARG A 557 -5.17 -3.95 27.54
C ARG A 557 -5.97 -3.01 28.43
N CYS A 558 -6.18 -1.77 28.00
CA CYS A 558 -6.96 -0.79 28.75
C CYS A 558 -8.44 -1.18 28.82
N ALA A 559 -8.98 -1.74 27.73
CA ALA A 559 -10.34 -2.27 27.68
C ALA A 559 -10.55 -3.37 28.71
N PHE A 560 -9.62 -4.33 28.80
CA PHE A 560 -9.64 -5.39 29.81
C PHE A 560 -9.63 -4.82 31.24
N ILE A 561 -8.72 -3.88 31.54
CA ILE A 561 -8.65 -3.26 32.88
C ILE A 561 -9.94 -2.50 33.21
N VAL A 562 -10.54 -1.82 32.24
CA VAL A 562 -11.79 -1.09 32.43
C VAL A 562 -12.96 -2.06 32.62
N SER A 563 -13.01 -3.19 31.90
CA SER A 563 -14.11 -4.16 32.04
C SER A 563 -14.10 -4.93 33.35
N GLU A 564 -12.93 -5.17 33.95
CA GLU A 564 -12.79 -5.93 35.20
C GLU A 564 -13.22 -5.17 36.46
N ARG A 565 -13.59 -3.88 36.36
CA ARG A 565 -14.04 -3.12 37.53
C ARG A 565 -15.48 -3.51 37.92
N PRO A 566 -15.79 -3.76 39.20
CA PRO A 566 -17.15 -4.09 39.64
C PRO A 566 -18.18 -3.01 39.26
N GLU A 567 -17.80 -1.72 39.34
CA GLU A 567 -18.62 -0.58 38.90
C GLU A 567 -18.91 -0.52 37.39
N ASN A 568 -18.26 -1.41 36.64
CA ASN A 568 -18.31 -1.54 35.19
C ASN A 568 -18.93 -2.87 34.73
N ALA A 569 -19.36 -3.73 35.65
CA ALA A 569 -20.12 -4.94 35.35
C ALA A 569 -21.39 -4.58 34.55
N GLY A 570 -21.51 -5.12 33.34
CA GLY A 570 -22.61 -4.82 32.40
C GLY A 570 -22.37 -3.65 31.44
N LYS A 571 -21.20 -3.00 31.45
CA LYS A 571 -20.87 -1.96 30.45
C LYS A 571 -20.66 -2.56 29.05
N LYS A 572 -21.35 -2.01 28.05
CA LYS A 572 -21.18 -2.39 26.65
C LYS A 572 -19.86 -1.84 26.08
N MET A 573 -18.83 -2.68 26.00
CA MET A 573 -17.67 -2.47 25.12
C MET A 573 -18.04 -2.89 23.70
N VAL A 574 -17.67 -2.07 22.71
CA VAL A 574 -17.83 -2.41 21.28
C VAL A 574 -16.50 -2.26 20.56
N SER A 575 -16.39 -2.83 19.37
CA SER A 575 -15.23 -2.62 18.50
C SER A 575 -15.15 -1.14 18.08
N TYR A 576 -13.93 -0.60 18.11
CA TYR A 576 -13.64 0.74 17.64
C TYR A 576 -12.90 0.69 16.31
N HIS A 577 -13.32 1.54 15.37
CA HIS A 577 -12.69 1.71 14.07
C HIS A 577 -12.25 3.18 13.94
N CYS A 578 -11.00 3.39 13.51
CA CYS A 578 -10.47 4.75 13.33
C CYS A 578 -10.81 5.35 11.96
N VAL A 579 -11.30 4.52 11.02
CA VAL A 579 -11.68 4.94 9.66
C VAL A 579 -13.09 4.50 9.35
N ASP A 580 -13.88 5.43 8.77
CA ASP A 580 -15.22 5.15 8.25
C ASP A 580 -15.21 4.98 6.73
N TYR A 581 -15.56 3.79 6.25
CA TYR A 581 -15.72 3.45 4.83
C TYR A 581 -17.18 3.50 4.35
N THR A 582 -18.10 4.03 5.16
CA THR A 582 -19.55 4.07 4.86
C THR A 582 -19.96 5.21 3.94
N ALA A 583 -19.14 6.26 3.80
CA ALA A 583 -19.41 7.38 2.92
C ALA A 583 -19.36 6.94 1.45
N ARG A 584 -20.51 6.88 0.78
CA ARG A 584 -20.59 6.64 -0.67
C ARG A 584 -21.49 7.71 -1.24
N GLY A 585 -21.08 8.34 -2.33
CA GLY A 585 -21.77 9.47 -2.98
C GLY A 585 -20.80 10.58 -3.41
N PRO A 586 -21.11 11.39 -4.44
CA PRO A 586 -20.26 12.52 -4.86
C PRO A 586 -20.31 13.70 -3.86
N ASP A 587 -19.18 14.37 -3.60
CA ASP A 587 -19.10 15.51 -2.66
C ASP A 587 -19.63 16.84 -3.20
N SER A 588 -19.69 16.99 -4.52
CA SER A 588 -20.07 18.24 -5.18
C SER A 588 -20.86 18.01 -6.44
N THR A 589 -21.53 19.04 -6.97
CA THR A 589 -22.22 18.95 -8.27
C THR A 589 -21.26 18.58 -9.41
N LEU A 590 -20.00 19.04 -9.36
CA LEU A 590 -18.98 18.68 -10.35
C LEU A 590 -18.49 17.23 -10.20
N ALA A 591 -18.31 16.76 -8.96
CA ALA A 591 -18.07 15.34 -8.67
C ALA A 591 -19.28 14.47 -9.08
N GLY A 592 -20.49 15.00 -8.92
CA GLY A 592 -21.75 14.38 -9.35
C GLY A 592 -21.86 14.32 -10.87
N ALA A 593 -21.50 15.38 -11.58
CA ALA A 593 -21.48 15.42 -13.04
C ALA A 593 -20.41 14.49 -13.62
N SER A 594 -19.20 14.50 -13.09
CA SER A 594 -18.12 13.62 -13.56
C SER A 594 -18.41 12.14 -13.28
N SER A 595 -18.86 11.81 -12.07
CA SER A 595 -19.22 10.44 -11.73
C SER A 595 -20.51 9.96 -12.41
N GLY A 596 -21.46 10.88 -12.64
CA GLY A 596 -22.64 10.68 -13.46
C GLY A 596 -22.29 10.43 -14.93
N THR A 597 -21.35 11.19 -15.51
CA THR A 597 -20.84 10.98 -16.88
C THR A 597 -20.22 9.59 -16.96
N GLY A 598 -19.46 9.20 -15.95
CA GLY A 598 -19.01 7.83 -15.84
C GLY A 598 -20.19 6.85 -15.81
N ALA A 599 -21.24 7.07 -15.03
CA ALA A 599 -22.36 6.12 -14.91
C ALA A 599 -23.11 5.95 -16.25
N PHE A 600 -23.24 7.04 -17.01
CA PHE A 600 -23.66 7.01 -18.39
C PHE A 600 -22.72 6.17 -19.28
N PHE A 601 -21.41 6.42 -19.21
CA PHE A 601 -20.43 5.59 -19.92
C PHE A 601 -20.42 4.14 -19.44
N HIS A 602 -20.80 3.84 -18.19
CA HIS A 602 -20.91 2.47 -17.66
C HIS A 602 -21.98 1.70 -18.38
N GLU A 603 -23.15 2.30 -18.48
CA GLU A 603 -24.25 1.69 -19.20
C GLU A 603 -23.94 1.62 -20.71
N PHE A 604 -23.21 2.60 -21.26
CA PHE A 604 -22.77 2.58 -22.66
C PHE A 604 -21.71 1.49 -22.96
N ALA A 605 -20.67 1.37 -22.13
CA ALA A 605 -19.65 0.32 -22.23
C ALA A 605 -20.26 -1.06 -21.93
N GLY A 606 -21.20 -1.13 -21.00
CA GLY A 606 -22.01 -2.31 -20.73
C GLY A 606 -22.86 -2.70 -21.95
N ALA A 607 -23.44 -1.73 -22.64
CA ALA A 607 -24.16 -1.92 -23.90
C ALA A 607 -23.23 -2.44 -25.01
N TYR A 608 -22.06 -1.84 -25.16
CA TYR A 608 -21.05 -2.24 -26.15
C TYR A 608 -20.46 -3.63 -25.87
N THR A 609 -20.12 -3.92 -24.61
CA THR A 609 -19.62 -5.25 -24.22
C THR A 609 -20.69 -6.31 -24.39
N SER A 610 -21.97 -6.01 -24.15
CA SER A 610 -23.08 -6.93 -24.43
C SER A 610 -23.25 -7.25 -25.92
N LEU A 611 -22.93 -6.32 -26.83
CA LEU A 611 -22.94 -6.58 -28.29
C LEU A 611 -21.93 -7.64 -28.71
N VAL A 612 -20.82 -7.81 -27.99
CA VAL A 612 -19.79 -8.80 -28.30
C VAL A 612 -19.94 -10.06 -27.44
N ARG A 613 -20.21 -9.89 -26.14
CA ARG A 613 -20.23 -10.97 -25.16
C ARG A 613 -21.43 -11.89 -25.28
N GLU A 614 -22.64 -11.34 -25.48
CA GLU A 614 -23.85 -12.16 -25.53
C GLU A 614 -23.91 -13.08 -26.76
N PRO A 615 -23.50 -12.66 -27.98
CA PRO A 615 -23.33 -13.58 -29.11
C PRO A 615 -22.37 -14.72 -28.82
N VAL A 616 -21.19 -14.43 -28.25
CA VAL A 616 -20.17 -15.46 -27.95
C VAL A 616 -20.66 -16.44 -26.88
N LYS A 617 -21.29 -15.92 -25.82
CA LYS A 617 -21.88 -16.74 -24.74
C LYS A 617 -23.02 -17.60 -25.27
N GLY A 618 -23.87 -17.04 -26.12
CA GLY A 618 -24.93 -17.77 -26.80
C GLY A 618 -24.37 -18.88 -27.69
N PHE A 619 -23.35 -18.56 -28.49
CA PHE A 619 -22.69 -19.51 -29.38
C PHE A 619 -22.05 -20.68 -28.62
N SER A 620 -21.37 -20.40 -27.51
CA SER A 620 -20.77 -21.44 -26.66
C SER A 620 -21.78 -22.40 -26.02
N LYS A 621 -23.04 -21.99 -25.87
CA LYS A 621 -24.09 -22.81 -25.26
C LYS A 621 -24.86 -23.64 -26.29
N ASN A 622 -25.29 -23.03 -27.40
CA ASN A 622 -26.21 -23.66 -28.35
C ASN A 622 -25.77 -23.48 -29.83
N GLY A 623 -24.47 -23.34 -30.10
CA GLY A 623 -23.94 -23.14 -31.46
C GLY A 623 -24.54 -21.91 -32.15
N VAL A 624 -24.75 -21.98 -33.47
CA VAL A 624 -25.24 -20.86 -34.29
C VAL A 624 -26.57 -20.29 -33.78
N ALA A 625 -27.52 -21.15 -33.38
CA ALA A 625 -28.82 -20.74 -32.84
C ALA A 625 -28.68 -19.97 -31.52
N GLY A 626 -27.75 -20.40 -30.65
CA GLY A 626 -27.41 -19.66 -29.44
C GLY A 626 -26.74 -18.33 -29.73
N GLY A 627 -25.86 -18.28 -30.74
CA GLY A 627 -25.20 -17.05 -31.18
C GLY A 627 -26.20 -15.98 -31.63
N ALA A 628 -27.19 -16.37 -32.45
CA ALA A 628 -28.27 -15.47 -32.88
C ALA A 628 -29.11 -14.94 -31.71
N LEU A 629 -29.45 -15.80 -30.75
CA LEU A 629 -30.16 -15.40 -29.53
C LEU A 629 -29.33 -14.44 -28.67
N GLY A 630 -28.02 -14.67 -28.64
CA GLY A 630 -27.05 -13.80 -27.99
C GLY A 630 -26.95 -12.42 -28.64
N THR A 631 -26.97 -12.34 -29.96
CA THR A 631 -27.01 -11.07 -30.72
C THR A 631 -28.26 -10.27 -30.40
N LEU A 632 -29.44 -10.91 -30.38
CA LEU A 632 -30.69 -10.23 -30.02
C LEU A 632 -30.66 -9.66 -28.59
N LYS A 633 -30.11 -10.42 -27.63
CA LYS A 633 -29.91 -9.94 -26.25
C LYS A 633 -28.90 -8.79 -26.19
N GLY A 634 -27.80 -8.88 -26.94
CA GLY A 634 -26.79 -7.84 -27.04
C GLY A 634 -27.35 -6.52 -27.57
N VAL A 635 -28.14 -6.58 -28.64
CA VAL A 635 -28.85 -5.41 -29.22
C VAL A 635 -29.89 -4.86 -28.24
N GLY A 636 -30.65 -5.72 -27.55
CA GLY A 636 -31.60 -5.28 -26.52
C GLY A 636 -30.93 -4.51 -25.38
N PHE A 637 -29.80 -5.01 -24.86
CA PHE A 637 -29.02 -4.29 -23.85
C PHE A 637 -28.42 -2.98 -24.41
N PHE A 638 -28.04 -2.94 -25.68
CA PHE A 638 -27.54 -1.74 -26.33
C PHE A 638 -28.57 -0.60 -26.38
N LEU A 639 -29.85 -0.93 -26.55
CA LEU A 639 -30.94 0.06 -26.58
C LEU A 639 -31.38 0.54 -25.19
N VAL A 640 -31.43 -0.37 -24.20
CA VAL A 640 -32.00 -0.08 -22.87
C VAL A 640 -30.98 0.57 -21.93
N ARG A 641 -29.70 0.19 -22.00
CA ARG A 641 -28.71 0.69 -21.05
C ARG A 641 -28.43 2.20 -21.15
N PRO A 642 -28.30 2.82 -22.34
CA PRO A 642 -28.06 4.27 -22.44
C PRO A 642 -29.10 5.13 -21.70
N THR A 643 -30.37 4.70 -21.66
CA THR A 643 -31.44 5.42 -20.93
C THR A 643 -31.28 5.28 -19.41
N LEU A 644 -30.91 4.09 -18.90
CA LEU A 644 -30.48 3.90 -17.51
C LEU A 644 -29.26 4.75 -17.16
N GLY A 645 -28.32 4.90 -18.10
CA GLY A 645 -27.13 5.72 -17.94
C GLY A 645 -27.47 7.20 -17.73
N LEU A 646 -28.47 7.70 -18.46
CA LEU A 646 -28.96 9.08 -18.31
C LEU A 646 -29.66 9.30 -16.96
N VAL A 647 -30.43 8.31 -16.49
CA VAL A 647 -31.08 8.35 -15.16
C VAL A 647 -30.04 8.32 -14.03
N GLN A 648 -28.99 7.50 -14.17
CA GLN A 648 -27.90 7.47 -13.20
C GLN A 648 -27.06 8.76 -13.23
N PHE A 649 -26.85 9.34 -14.42
CA PHE A 649 -26.21 10.64 -14.58
C PHE A 649 -26.94 11.73 -13.80
N THR A 650 -28.26 11.84 -14.00
CA THR A 650 -29.07 12.85 -13.32
C THR A 650 -29.13 12.62 -11.81
N ASP A 651 -29.30 11.38 -11.35
CA ASP A 651 -29.25 11.03 -9.93
C ASP A 651 -27.92 11.43 -9.27
N ARG A 652 -26.78 11.22 -9.94
CA ARG A 652 -25.45 11.59 -9.44
C ARG A 652 -25.24 13.10 -9.37
N VAL A 653 -25.66 13.85 -10.38
CA VAL A 653 -25.59 15.32 -10.38
C VAL A 653 -26.42 15.89 -9.23
N VAL A 654 -27.65 15.40 -9.06
CA VAL A 654 -28.55 15.82 -7.98
C VAL A 654 -27.98 15.44 -6.62
N THR A 655 -27.49 14.21 -6.45
CA THR A 655 -26.88 13.74 -5.20
C THR A 655 -25.65 14.59 -4.84
N GLY A 656 -24.82 14.95 -5.82
CA GLY A 656 -23.65 15.81 -5.62
C GLY A 656 -24.04 17.24 -5.26
N HIS A 657 -25.12 17.78 -5.84
CA HIS A 657 -25.65 19.08 -5.45
C HIS A 657 -26.18 19.08 -4.02
N ILE A 658 -26.89 18.03 -3.60
CA ILE A 658 -27.40 17.92 -2.23
C ILE A 658 -26.25 17.75 -1.23
N ASN A 659 -25.28 16.88 -1.52
CA ASN A 659 -24.11 16.69 -0.65
C ASN A 659 -23.24 17.95 -0.53
N ALA A 660 -23.25 18.83 -1.52
CA ALA A 660 -22.55 20.13 -1.47
C ALA A 660 -23.24 21.16 -0.56
N HIS A 661 -24.54 21.00 -0.32
CA HIS A 661 -25.37 21.92 0.46
C HIS A 661 -25.92 21.26 1.75
N ARG A 662 -25.37 20.10 2.14
CA ARG A 662 -25.74 19.42 3.38
C ARG A 662 -25.24 20.19 4.60
N GLU A 663 -25.97 20.14 5.70
CA GLU A 663 -25.52 20.72 6.97
C GLU A 663 -24.34 19.90 7.54
N GLU A 664 -23.41 20.57 8.22
CA GLU A 664 -22.27 19.92 8.86
C GLU A 664 -22.76 18.88 9.89
N GLY A 665 -22.33 17.63 9.76
CA GLY A 665 -22.78 16.49 10.58
C GLY A 665 -23.82 15.57 9.92
N GLU A 666 -24.41 15.95 8.79
CA GLU A 666 -25.31 15.08 8.04
C GLU A 666 -24.57 14.02 7.20
N GLN A 667 -25.09 12.78 7.24
CA GLN A 667 -24.51 11.66 6.49
C GLN A 667 -24.63 11.88 4.98
N LYS A 668 -23.50 11.75 4.30
CA LYS A 668 -23.39 11.85 2.85
C LYS A 668 -24.34 10.87 2.16
N HIS A 669 -25.11 11.38 1.20
CA HIS A 669 -26.04 10.57 0.42
C HIS A 669 -25.31 9.87 -0.73
N SER A 670 -25.58 8.56 -0.91
CA SER A 670 -25.02 7.74 -2.00
C SER A 670 -25.78 7.84 -3.30
N SER A 671 -27.11 7.92 -3.21
CA SER A 671 -28.04 8.07 -4.32
C SER A 671 -29.38 8.54 -3.76
N MET A 672 -30.07 9.40 -4.51
CA MET A 672 -31.41 9.87 -4.13
C MET A 672 -32.48 8.82 -4.42
N LEU A 673 -32.29 8.00 -5.44
CA LEU A 673 -33.16 6.88 -5.77
C LEU A 673 -33.10 5.77 -4.70
N ASP A 674 -31.93 5.47 -4.15
CA ASP A 674 -31.74 4.41 -3.14
C ASP A 674 -32.36 4.77 -1.79
N ARG A 675 -32.39 6.07 -1.40
CA ARG A 675 -33.01 6.51 -0.13
C ARG A 675 -34.52 6.19 -0.06
N ARG A 676 -35.26 6.41 -1.15
CA ARG A 676 -36.70 6.09 -1.21
C ARG A 676 -36.97 4.59 -1.16
N PHE A 677 -36.12 3.80 -1.83
CA PHE A 677 -36.22 2.35 -1.83
C PHE A 677 -35.82 1.73 -0.48
N MET A 678 -34.69 2.15 0.10
CA MET A 678 -34.20 1.67 1.40
C MET A 678 -35.14 2.00 2.55
N SER A 679 -35.79 3.16 2.52
CA SER A 679 -36.86 3.52 3.46
C SER A 679 -38.09 2.61 3.32
N ALA A 680 -38.35 2.06 2.13
CA ALA A 680 -39.48 1.19 1.86
C ALA A 680 -39.21 -0.29 2.23
N ILE A 681 -37.95 -0.73 2.35
CA ILE A 681 -37.59 -2.15 2.57
C ILE A 681 -36.86 -2.44 3.89
N GLY A 682 -36.68 -1.45 4.78
CA GLY A 682 -36.27 -1.69 6.17
C GLY A 682 -34.85 -2.23 6.41
N VAL A 683 -33.91 -2.10 5.46
CA VAL A 683 -32.57 -2.70 5.56
C VAL A 683 -31.63 -1.83 6.42
N GLN A 684 -31.19 -2.37 7.56
CA GLN A 684 -30.16 -1.77 8.45
C GLN A 684 -28.73 -1.93 7.91
N ARG A 685 -27.85 -0.98 8.29
CA ARG A 685 -26.44 -0.91 7.88
C ARG A 685 -25.61 -2.06 8.46
N GLY A 686 -24.75 -2.63 7.61
CA GLY A 686 -23.85 -3.72 7.96
C GLY A 686 -22.65 -3.23 8.77
N LEU A 687 -22.84 -3.06 10.08
CA LEU A 687 -21.86 -3.05 11.18
C LEU A 687 -22.68 -2.94 12.48
N ALA A 688 -23.53 -3.93 12.76
CA ALA A 688 -24.34 -3.94 13.97
C ALA A 688 -23.41 -4.19 15.18
N ASN A 689 -23.12 -3.15 15.96
CA ASN A 689 -22.25 -3.10 17.17
C ASN A 689 -20.77 -2.67 16.99
N SER A 690 -20.49 -1.61 16.22
CA SER A 690 -19.18 -0.92 16.25
C SER A 690 -19.33 0.60 16.38
N HIS A 691 -18.27 1.29 16.81
CA HIS A 691 -18.20 2.76 16.86
C HIS A 691 -17.08 3.27 15.94
N THR A 692 -17.38 4.33 15.20
CA THR A 692 -16.45 5.07 14.34
C THR A 692 -16.64 6.56 14.64
N PRO A 693 -15.58 7.38 14.74
CA PRO A 693 -15.70 8.82 14.85
C PRO A 693 -16.51 9.38 13.66
N LEU A 694 -17.42 10.31 13.91
CA LEU A 694 -18.04 11.09 12.83
C LEU A 694 -16.95 11.96 12.20
N THR A 695 -16.93 12.06 10.87
CA THR A 695 -16.01 12.91 10.12
C THR A 695 -16.32 14.39 10.35
N GLU A 696 -15.82 14.94 11.46
CA GLU A 696 -15.61 16.37 11.60
C GLU A 696 -14.32 16.74 10.86
N VAL A 697 -14.46 17.19 9.62
CA VAL A 697 -13.42 18.00 8.99
C VAL A 697 -13.55 19.38 9.63
N ASN A 698 -12.57 19.77 10.45
CA ASN A 698 -12.45 21.08 11.13
C ASN A 698 -13.33 21.36 12.36
N CYS A 699 -13.56 20.38 13.23
CA CYS A 699 -13.67 20.73 14.65
C CYS A 699 -12.28 20.54 15.27
N VAL A 700 -11.53 21.63 15.33
CA VAL A 700 -10.71 21.87 16.50
C VAL A 700 -11.68 21.83 17.67
N ASP A 701 -11.85 20.66 18.27
CA ASP A 701 -12.49 20.53 19.56
C ASP A 701 -11.56 21.22 20.56
N ASN A 702 -11.74 22.53 20.67
CA ASN A 702 -11.37 23.37 21.78
C ASN A 702 -12.17 22.97 23.03
N VAL A 703 -12.31 21.67 23.30
CA VAL A 703 -12.78 21.06 24.53
C VAL A 703 -12.13 19.68 24.49
N ILE A 704 -10.97 19.40 25.07
CA ILE A 704 -10.71 19.32 26.51
C ILE A 704 -9.18 19.44 26.67
N PHE A 705 -8.67 20.61 27.06
CA PHE A 705 -7.62 20.77 28.09
C PHE A 705 -7.47 22.26 28.35
N ALA A 706 -8.35 22.82 29.17
CA ALA A 706 -8.17 24.15 29.71
C ALA A 706 -6.83 24.20 30.50
N SER A 707 -5.77 24.74 29.90
CA SER A 707 -4.41 24.94 30.42
C SER A 707 -3.54 23.68 30.64
N GLN A 708 -2.26 23.77 30.26
CA GLN A 708 -1.18 22.81 30.60
C GLN A 708 -1.16 22.42 32.09
N LYS A 709 -1.62 23.33 32.97
CA LYS A 709 -1.71 23.11 34.41
C LYS A 709 -2.77 22.08 34.79
N LYS A 710 -3.93 22.03 34.10
CA LYS A 710 -4.94 20.98 34.30
C LYS A 710 -4.51 19.64 33.69
N ARG A 711 -3.82 19.64 32.54
CA ARG A 711 -3.23 18.42 31.94
C ARG A 711 -2.21 17.77 32.87
N LYS A 712 -1.29 18.55 33.48
CA LYS A 712 -0.36 18.03 34.50
C LYS A 712 -1.07 17.48 35.73
N LYS A 713 -2.12 18.17 36.20
CA LYS A 713 -2.90 17.73 37.38
C LYS A 713 -3.67 16.43 37.11
N MET A 714 -4.21 16.26 35.91
CA MET A 714 -4.90 15.04 35.47
C MET A 714 -3.91 13.88 35.29
N LEU A 715 -2.77 14.10 34.63
CA LEU A 715 -1.72 13.07 34.49
C LEU A 715 -1.14 12.63 35.84
N HIS A 716 -1.02 13.55 36.80
CA HIS A 716 -0.59 13.23 38.16
C HIS A 716 -1.66 12.41 38.91
N SER A 717 -2.93 12.77 38.79
CA SER A 717 -4.05 11.98 39.33
C SER A 717 -4.14 10.58 38.73
N ILE A 718 -3.89 10.45 37.42
CA ILE A 718 -3.90 9.15 36.72
C ILE A 718 -2.71 8.30 37.18
N ASN A 719 -1.52 8.88 37.36
CA ASN A 719 -0.35 8.14 37.85
C ASN A 719 -0.52 7.65 39.30
N ASP A 720 -1.15 8.44 40.17
CA ASP A 720 -1.52 8.01 41.53
C ASP A 720 -2.54 6.86 41.52
N GLU A 721 -3.49 6.89 40.57
CA GLU A 721 -4.41 5.77 40.38
C GLU A 721 -3.70 4.54 39.80
N VAL A 722 -2.76 4.69 38.86
CA VAL A 722 -1.92 3.59 38.33
C VAL A 722 -1.11 2.91 39.44
N GLY A 723 -0.57 3.66 40.40
CA GLY A 723 0.07 3.11 41.60
C GLY A 723 -0.88 2.26 42.43
N LYS A 724 -2.09 2.76 42.72
CA LYS A 724 -3.14 2.01 43.42
C LYS A 724 -3.63 0.79 42.63
N TYR A 725 -3.67 0.87 41.30
CA TYR A 725 -4.02 -0.26 40.43
C TYR A 725 -2.95 -1.35 40.45
N ARG A 726 -1.66 -0.99 40.52
CA ARG A 726 -0.56 -1.95 40.66
C ARG A 726 -0.63 -2.68 42.01
N SER A 727 -0.92 -1.97 43.10
CA SER A 727 -1.12 -2.57 44.43
C SER A 727 -2.36 -3.46 44.51
N ARG A 728 -3.48 -3.08 43.87
CA ARG A 728 -4.69 -3.92 43.78
C ARG A 728 -4.50 -5.14 42.88
N TYR A 729 -3.74 -5.02 41.80
CA TYR A 729 -3.37 -6.14 40.94
C TYR A 729 -2.57 -7.18 41.73
N GLN A 730 -1.64 -6.74 42.57
CA GLN A 730 -0.91 -7.61 43.49
C GLN A 730 -1.85 -8.29 44.50
N ALA A 731 -2.77 -7.53 45.12
CA ALA A 731 -3.75 -8.09 46.05
C ALA A 731 -4.71 -9.12 45.43
N VAL A 732 -5.09 -8.97 44.16
CA VAL A 732 -5.92 -9.95 43.43
C VAL A 732 -5.13 -11.22 43.08
N LEU A 733 -3.83 -11.09 42.81
CA LEU A 733 -2.94 -12.25 42.63
C LEU A 733 -2.72 -12.99 43.97
N ASP A 734 -2.65 -12.26 45.08
CA ASP A 734 -2.50 -12.83 46.42
C ASP A 734 -3.80 -13.52 46.89
N LEU A 735 -4.97 -12.92 46.65
CA LEU A 735 -6.29 -13.55 46.90
C LEU A 735 -6.55 -14.82 46.09
N ARG A 736 -5.92 -14.96 44.90
CA ARG A 736 -6.01 -16.18 44.09
C ARG A 736 -5.09 -17.30 44.59
N LYS A 737 -4.05 -16.99 45.37
CA LYS A 737 -3.24 -18.02 46.05
C LYS A 737 -3.99 -18.64 47.24
N ASP A 738 -4.87 -17.87 47.88
CA ASP A 738 -5.66 -18.33 49.04
C ASP A 738 -6.89 -19.19 48.69
N HIS A 739 -7.28 -19.29 47.41
CA HIS A 739 -8.46 -20.06 46.97
C HIS A 739 -8.16 -21.43 46.32
N ASN A 740 -6.95 -21.96 46.49
CA ASN A 740 -6.62 -23.34 46.13
C ASN A 740 -6.59 -24.28 47.36
N VAL A 741 -7.63 -24.23 48.19
CA VAL A 741 -7.87 -25.24 49.24
C VAL A 741 -9.32 -25.73 49.19
N THR A 742 -9.45 -26.96 48.65
CA THR A 742 -10.54 -27.95 48.76
C THR A 742 -11.97 -27.59 48.33
N PHE A 743 -12.39 -28.20 47.23
CA PHE A 743 -13.67 -28.93 47.18
C PHE A 743 -13.40 -30.35 46.68
N GLN A 744 -13.85 -31.33 47.47
CA GLN A 744 -13.90 -32.77 47.13
C GLN A 744 -14.79 -33.03 45.92
#